data_AF-A0A915YDY2-F1
#
_entry.id   AF-A0A915YDY2-F1
#
_cell.length_a   1.000
_cell.length_b   1.000
_cell.length_c   1.000
_cell.angle_alpha   90.00
_cell.angle_beta   90.00
_cell.angle_gamma   90.00
#
_symmetry.space_group_name_H-M   'P 1'
#
loop_
_entity.id
_entity.type
_entity.pdbx_description
1 polymer ?
#
loop_
_entity_poly.entity_id
_entity_poly.type
_entity_poly.pdbx_seq_one_letter_code
_entity_poly.pdbx_strand_id
1 'polypeptide(L)'
;MPIYAHFLLKFVRRQSVFNQFKTSMPIKYFVSILFTLLLLHPTWGQLSDTPPSPSHIENDSSKIDIINIDKYKERNTPQGIFRELTGNVHLKQQEMHMWCDSGFILPNKQVEAFDNVQMLQDDSIRIFSDSLYYDGILRFSRLRENVVLKDTSMTLFTDKLDYDLNTRIATFPEGSLIESDTTTMISKKGTYNANTNIAHFSDSVRVTNPNYKLVADSLAFNTQTEMAFFLGPTMVYNEEKIVYCEDGFYDSKRNYAELYKNAHFENREDGKSEVAQGDTIIYDGEQDVYYLIGHAHFRNDQQEVFADTILMDGKTEQYSFQGNPIFKSRDSTNNQSINATHSDYDGVTKTMIFRGDVVVAQDQQIMTTDSLDYSTETKSGVARGNVVWRDTSANMQISCGEAFYNDSTKYLLAHKNPLLTTLIDKDTMWLRSDTLIAIPDSSDQDQRNLYAFHQVQIFKSNIQVLCDSLFYNSIDSIFNFYINPILWVDGSQFTADTIQVQMKKSKLHRVSLFNNSFIVNTNEATYFNQIKGKDAITQFNGAGDIQSMSVYENGETVYYALDEADRYMLVNDIDCQDMRLYFADNQIKRINYLGKPSAVVYPMHQVDHKTLQLNGFQWLDSLQIKTKYEFLGIPAPIVLIDSNSISPIDSLSISEQIDSIVTPLDSSQTLNKSNKLKSKKIIKSNTNPPIKSSTPNPKKDNSAIRKSKKRSKLKKKKQQAER
;
A
#
# COMPACT_ATOMS: atom_id res chain seq x y z
N MET A 1 -46.89 14.34 -10.41
CA MET A 1 -46.35 13.07 -11.00
C MET A 1 -44.87 13.15 -10.75
N PRO A 2 -44.22 12.14 -10.14
CA PRO A 2 -43.29 12.36 -9.03
C PRO A 2 -41.89 12.83 -9.46
N ILE A 3 -41.85 14.04 -10.00
CA ILE A 3 -40.82 15.04 -9.72
C ILE A 3 -40.68 15.07 -8.19
N TYR A 4 -39.47 15.24 -7.67
CA TYR A 4 -39.20 15.03 -6.23
C TYR A 4 -38.04 14.09 -5.99
N ALA A 5 -36.94 14.37 -6.70
CA ALA A 5 -35.59 14.15 -6.21
C ALA A 5 -35.42 12.82 -5.46
N HIS A 6 -35.20 11.75 -6.22
CA HIS A 6 -34.62 10.49 -5.73
C HIS A 6 -33.14 10.66 -5.34
N PHE A 7 -32.82 11.84 -4.81
CA PHE A 7 -31.52 12.34 -4.35
C PHE A 7 -30.95 11.37 -3.34
N LEU A 8 -29.69 11.01 -3.55
CA LEU A 8 -28.95 10.00 -2.79
C LEU A 8 -29.56 8.59 -2.76
N LEU A 9 -30.87 8.37 -2.90
CA LEU A 9 -31.42 7.01 -2.83
C LEU A 9 -30.99 6.09 -3.97
N LYS A 10 -30.44 6.56 -5.11
CA LYS A 10 -29.70 5.67 -6.04
C LYS A 10 -28.19 5.60 -5.72
N PHE A 11 -27.58 6.70 -5.27
CA PHE A 11 -26.21 6.75 -4.71
C PHE A 11 -26.03 5.79 -3.51
N VAL A 12 -27.14 5.48 -2.82
CA VAL A 12 -27.22 4.70 -1.57
C VAL A 12 -27.92 3.35 -1.74
N ARG A 13 -28.82 3.13 -2.73
CA ARG A 13 -29.55 1.85 -2.86
C ARG A 13 -28.74 0.67 -3.36
N ARG A 14 -27.55 0.85 -3.93
CA ARG A 14 -26.67 -0.28 -4.22
C ARG A 14 -25.81 -0.60 -3.01
N GLN A 15 -26.39 -1.45 -2.17
CA GLN A 15 -25.77 -2.23 -1.08
C GLN A 15 -24.62 -3.16 -1.55
N SER A 16 -23.89 -2.81 -2.61
CA SER A 16 -22.80 -3.63 -3.17
C SER A 16 -21.46 -3.15 -2.62
N VAL A 17 -20.93 -2.01 -3.08
CA VAL A 17 -19.49 -1.68 -2.95
C VAL A 17 -18.99 -1.59 -1.50
N PHE A 18 -19.61 -0.76 -0.67
CA PHE A 18 -19.23 -0.62 0.75
C PHE A 18 -19.59 -1.88 1.57
N ASN A 19 -20.66 -2.58 1.19
CA ASN A 19 -21.00 -3.90 1.74
C ASN A 19 -20.08 -5.03 1.22
N GLN A 20 -19.26 -4.80 0.20
CA GLN A 20 -18.21 -5.71 -0.30
C GLN A 20 -16.83 -5.36 0.26
N PHE A 21 -16.55 -4.09 0.59
CA PHE A 21 -15.47 -3.74 1.53
C PHE A 21 -15.59 -4.50 2.86
N LYS A 22 -16.83 -4.78 3.29
CA LYS A 22 -17.22 -5.64 4.43
C LYS A 22 -16.73 -7.10 4.32
N THR A 23 -16.42 -7.60 3.12
CA THR A 23 -16.12 -9.03 2.85
C THR A 23 -14.78 -9.29 2.16
N SER A 24 -14.21 -8.31 1.47
CA SER A 24 -13.07 -8.54 0.56
C SER A 24 -11.72 -8.09 1.14
N MET A 25 -11.67 -7.04 1.98
CA MET A 25 -10.50 -6.77 2.84
C MET A 25 -10.68 -7.23 4.32
N PRO A 26 -10.58 -8.54 4.63
CA PRO A 26 -10.47 -9.00 6.01
C PRO A 26 -9.02 -9.02 6.52
N ILE A 27 -8.68 -8.11 7.43
CA ILE A 27 -7.76 -8.45 8.55
C ILE A 27 -8.58 -8.80 9.79
N LYS A 28 -9.63 -9.65 9.64
CA LYS A 28 -10.23 -10.61 10.62
C LYS A 28 -11.56 -11.21 10.05
N TYR A 29 -12.02 -12.33 10.60
CA TYR A 29 -13.02 -13.26 9.99
C TYR A 29 -14.50 -13.08 10.42
N PHE A 30 -15.45 -13.45 9.54
CA PHE A 30 -16.76 -14.17 9.74
C PHE A 30 -17.82 -13.62 10.76
N VAL A 31 -19.16 -13.65 10.60
CA VAL A 31 -20.18 -14.15 9.62
C VAL A 31 -21.35 -13.14 9.59
N SER A 32 -22.18 -13.06 8.52
CA SER A 32 -23.53 -12.51 8.67
C SER A 32 -24.60 -12.94 7.64
N ILE A 33 -25.86 -12.98 8.13
CA ILE A 33 -27.17 -12.82 7.44
C ILE A 33 -27.76 -13.95 6.58
N LEU A 34 -29.08 -14.11 6.69
CA LEU A 34 -29.98 -14.74 5.70
C LEU A 34 -31.41 -14.14 5.80
N PHE A 35 -32.22 -14.28 4.74
CA PHE A 35 -33.67 -13.94 4.57
C PHE A 35 -34.05 -12.46 4.23
N THR A 36 -34.87 -12.10 3.20
CA THR A 36 -35.51 -12.88 2.09
C THR A 36 -36.24 -12.06 0.97
N LEU A 37 -36.55 -12.77 -0.15
CA LEU A 37 -37.79 -12.76 -0.99
C LEU A 37 -38.13 -11.64 -2.03
N LEU A 38 -37.88 -11.98 -3.31
CA LEU A 38 -38.82 -12.16 -4.46
C LEU A 38 -40.14 -11.34 -4.65
N LEU A 39 -40.25 -10.71 -5.84
CA LEU A 39 -41.28 -10.86 -6.94
C LEU A 39 -42.78 -10.48 -6.67
N LEU A 40 -43.62 -9.99 -7.62
CA LEU A 40 -43.75 -10.07 -9.10
C LEU A 40 -44.48 -8.83 -9.73
N HIS A 41 -44.45 -8.67 -11.07
CA HIS A 41 -45.34 -7.82 -11.92
C HIS A 41 -46.50 -8.67 -12.53
N PRO A 42 -47.32 -8.28 -13.57
CA PRO A 42 -47.64 -6.97 -14.21
C PRO A 42 -49.17 -6.73 -14.48
N THR A 43 -49.55 -5.58 -15.06
CA THR A 43 -50.72 -5.41 -15.98
C THR A 43 -50.50 -4.25 -16.98
N TRP A 44 -51.28 -4.17 -18.08
CA TRP A 44 -51.01 -3.38 -19.31
C TRP A 44 -52.08 -2.34 -19.68
N GLY A 45 -51.70 -1.35 -20.51
CA GLY A 45 -52.57 -0.59 -21.43
C GLY A 45 -53.31 0.61 -20.82
N GLN A 46 -53.66 1.67 -21.57
CA GLN A 46 -53.55 1.95 -23.01
C GLN A 46 -53.57 3.48 -23.26
N LEU A 47 -53.08 3.96 -24.41
CA LEU A 47 -52.93 5.39 -24.75
C LEU A 47 -53.94 5.91 -25.80
N SER A 48 -54.19 7.23 -25.72
CA SER A 48 -54.74 8.24 -26.64
C SER A 48 -55.46 7.90 -27.96
N ASP A 49 -56.36 8.80 -28.39
CA ASP A 49 -56.09 9.71 -29.51
C ASP A 49 -57.22 10.73 -29.78
N THR A 50 -56.85 11.98 -30.10
CA THR A 50 -57.30 12.73 -31.30
C THR A 50 -56.64 14.11 -31.38
N PRO A 51 -56.40 14.68 -32.59
CA PRO A 51 -55.59 15.89 -32.78
C PRO A 51 -56.41 17.18 -32.92
N PRO A 52 -55.77 18.34 -32.72
CA PRO A 52 -56.16 19.56 -33.44
C PRO A 52 -54.98 20.20 -34.21
N SER A 53 -55.34 20.92 -35.27
CA SER A 53 -54.46 21.74 -36.12
C SER A 53 -55.36 22.67 -36.95
N PRO A 54 -54.89 23.79 -37.51
CA PRO A 54 -54.07 24.86 -36.93
C PRO A 54 -54.70 26.26 -37.19
N SER A 55 -54.18 27.33 -36.58
CA SER A 55 -54.17 28.68 -37.22
C SER A 55 -53.33 29.71 -36.46
N HIS A 56 -52.40 30.37 -37.16
CA HIS A 56 -51.76 31.61 -36.71
C HIS A 56 -52.74 32.79 -36.77
N ILE A 57 -52.55 33.78 -35.87
CA ILE A 57 -53.06 35.15 -36.02
C ILE A 57 -51.93 36.11 -35.66
N GLU A 58 -51.53 36.99 -36.59
CA GLU A 58 -50.71 38.16 -36.27
C GLU A 58 -51.59 39.26 -35.66
N ASN A 59 -51.12 39.92 -34.59
CA ASN A 59 -51.75 41.16 -34.12
C ASN A 59 -50.78 42.04 -33.30
N ASP A 60 -51.05 43.35 -33.28
CA ASP A 60 -50.27 44.38 -32.58
C ASP A 60 -49.91 43.98 -31.13
N SER A 61 -48.62 43.78 -30.88
CA SER A 61 -48.10 43.20 -29.64
C SER A 61 -48.30 44.06 -28.39
N SER A 62 -48.68 45.33 -28.58
CA SER A 62 -48.73 46.36 -27.53
C SER A 62 -50.16 46.75 -27.12
N LYS A 63 -51.18 46.03 -27.59
CA LYS A 63 -52.59 46.30 -27.32
C LYS A 63 -53.09 45.45 -26.16
N ILE A 64 -53.69 46.11 -25.17
CA ILE A 64 -54.37 45.45 -24.04
C ILE A 64 -55.88 45.48 -24.33
N ASP A 65 -56.44 44.30 -24.54
CA ASP A 65 -57.85 44.07 -24.77
C ASP A 65 -58.58 43.77 -23.45
N ILE A 66 -59.74 44.42 -23.25
CA ILE A 66 -60.65 44.13 -22.14
C ILE A 66 -61.63 43.07 -22.63
N ILE A 67 -61.58 41.87 -22.04
CA ILE A 67 -62.36 40.70 -22.44
C ILE A 67 -63.68 40.62 -21.64
N ASN A 68 -63.64 40.89 -20.33
CA ASN A 68 -64.80 40.88 -19.46
C ASN A 68 -64.68 41.94 -18.35
N ILE A 69 -65.81 42.50 -17.92
CA ILE A 69 -65.90 43.45 -16.80
C ILE A 69 -67.36 43.72 -16.38
N ASP A 70 -67.62 43.92 -15.09
CA ASP A 70 -68.95 44.29 -14.57
C ASP A 70 -69.21 45.81 -14.60
N LYS A 71 -68.20 46.63 -14.26
CA LYS A 71 -68.30 48.10 -14.21
C LYS A 71 -67.07 48.77 -14.83
N TYR A 72 -67.33 49.60 -15.84
CA TYR A 72 -66.33 50.37 -16.57
C TYR A 72 -66.54 51.88 -16.34
N LYS A 73 -65.48 52.62 -16.02
CA LYS A 73 -65.45 54.08 -16.07
C LYS A 73 -64.25 54.56 -16.87
N GLU A 74 -64.46 55.59 -17.69
CA GLU A 74 -63.41 56.23 -18.47
C GLU A 74 -63.28 57.71 -18.10
N ARG A 75 -62.04 58.20 -17.97
CA ARG A 75 -61.72 59.61 -17.77
C ARG A 75 -60.65 60.04 -18.77
N ASN A 76 -60.98 61.05 -19.58
CA ASN A 76 -59.99 61.74 -20.40
C ASN A 76 -59.13 62.64 -19.51
N THR A 77 -57.83 62.36 -19.48
CA THR A 77 -56.82 63.19 -18.81
C THR A 77 -55.97 63.91 -19.87
N PRO A 78 -55.23 64.98 -19.51
CA PRO A 78 -54.27 65.62 -20.44
C PRO A 78 -53.18 64.68 -20.96
N GLN A 79 -52.96 63.54 -20.29
CA GLN A 79 -51.97 62.53 -20.62
C GLN A 79 -52.56 61.36 -21.45
N GLY A 80 -53.89 61.38 -21.70
CA GLY A 80 -54.63 60.38 -22.46
C GLY A 80 -55.76 59.72 -21.65
N ILE A 81 -56.22 58.55 -22.10
CA ILE A 81 -57.39 57.88 -21.54
C ILE A 81 -57.00 57.07 -20.29
N PHE A 82 -57.61 57.39 -19.15
CA PHE A 82 -57.56 56.59 -17.93
C PHE A 82 -58.82 55.75 -17.79
N ARG A 83 -58.68 54.45 -17.52
CA ARG A 83 -59.80 53.51 -17.37
C ARG A 83 -59.79 52.90 -15.98
N GLU A 84 -60.92 52.93 -15.32
CA GLU A 84 -61.16 52.35 -14.00
C GLU A 84 -62.08 51.15 -14.16
N LEU A 85 -61.60 50.00 -13.68
CA LEU A 85 -62.18 48.69 -13.93
C LEU A 85 -62.59 48.03 -12.59
N THR A 86 -63.81 47.48 -12.51
CA THR A 86 -64.28 46.83 -11.28
C THR A 86 -65.26 45.69 -11.56
N GLY A 87 -65.05 44.56 -10.88
CA GLY A 87 -65.85 43.35 -10.94
C GLY A 87 -65.48 42.45 -12.12
N ASN A 88 -65.05 41.22 -11.82
CA ASN A 88 -64.74 40.15 -12.78
C ASN A 88 -63.88 40.61 -13.98
N VAL A 89 -62.85 41.41 -13.71
CA VAL A 89 -62.03 42.04 -14.75
C VAL A 89 -61.19 40.96 -15.43
N HIS A 90 -61.25 40.90 -16.77
CA HIS A 90 -60.40 40.04 -17.60
C HIS A 90 -59.75 40.86 -18.70
N LEU A 91 -58.42 40.88 -18.72
CA LEU A 91 -57.58 41.54 -19.72
C LEU A 91 -56.79 40.49 -20.54
N LYS A 92 -56.48 40.82 -21.79
CA LYS A 92 -55.61 40.02 -22.68
C LYS A 92 -54.61 40.92 -23.40
N GLN A 93 -53.34 40.53 -23.48
CA GLN A 93 -52.34 41.14 -24.38
C GLN A 93 -51.50 40.04 -25.03
N GLN A 94 -51.65 39.84 -26.34
CA GLN A 94 -51.20 38.63 -27.03
C GLN A 94 -51.68 37.39 -26.26
N GLU A 95 -50.88 36.34 -26.07
CA GLU A 95 -51.26 35.15 -25.29
C GLU A 95 -51.15 35.29 -23.76
N MET A 96 -50.83 36.50 -23.25
CA MET A 96 -50.94 36.76 -21.83
C MET A 96 -52.39 37.15 -21.47
N HIS A 97 -52.96 36.44 -20.51
CA HIS A 97 -54.26 36.74 -19.91
C HIS A 97 -54.09 37.16 -18.44
N MET A 98 -54.91 38.09 -17.99
CA MET A 98 -54.88 38.62 -16.62
C MET A 98 -56.29 38.80 -16.07
N TRP A 99 -56.55 38.31 -14.86
CA TRP A 99 -57.81 38.46 -14.14
C TRP A 99 -57.58 39.16 -12.80
N CYS A 100 -58.56 39.93 -12.34
CA CYS A 100 -58.59 40.54 -11.00
C CYS A 100 -60.00 41.02 -10.63
N ASP A 101 -60.23 41.38 -9.37
CA ASP A 101 -61.49 42.00 -8.96
C ASP A 101 -61.56 43.49 -9.32
N SER A 102 -60.43 44.20 -9.29
CA SER A 102 -60.38 45.62 -9.71
C SER A 102 -59.04 46.03 -10.33
N GLY A 103 -59.04 47.13 -11.08
CA GLY A 103 -57.80 47.66 -11.63
C GLY A 103 -57.95 48.97 -12.42
N PHE A 104 -56.81 49.50 -12.84
CA PHE A 104 -56.70 50.70 -13.67
C PHE A 104 -55.88 50.39 -14.92
N ILE A 105 -56.31 50.92 -16.07
CA ILE A 105 -55.46 51.05 -17.26
C ILE A 105 -55.10 52.52 -17.42
N LEU A 106 -53.82 52.82 -17.27
CA LEU A 106 -53.27 54.16 -17.36
C LEU A 106 -53.02 54.56 -18.83
N PRO A 107 -52.98 55.88 -19.15
CA PRO A 107 -52.78 56.35 -20.52
C PRO A 107 -51.51 55.86 -21.23
N ASN A 108 -50.48 55.51 -20.45
CA ASN A 108 -49.19 54.99 -20.90
C ASN A 108 -49.16 53.45 -21.08
N LYS A 109 -50.33 52.80 -21.15
CA LYS A 109 -50.48 51.33 -21.26
C LYS A 109 -49.96 50.55 -20.04
N GLN A 110 -49.88 51.18 -18.87
CA GLN A 110 -49.63 50.48 -17.61
C GLN A 110 -50.94 49.99 -17.01
N VAL A 111 -50.89 48.83 -16.37
CA VAL A 111 -52.01 48.20 -15.67
C VAL A 111 -51.65 48.08 -14.20
N GLU A 112 -52.54 48.56 -13.34
CA GLU A 112 -52.53 48.27 -11.90
C GLU A 112 -53.74 47.37 -11.62
N ALA A 113 -53.53 46.20 -11.04
CA ALA A 113 -54.57 45.23 -10.72
C ALA A 113 -54.51 44.87 -9.22
N PHE A 114 -55.68 44.74 -8.61
CA PHE A 114 -55.85 44.54 -7.17
C PHE A 114 -56.92 43.48 -6.90
N ASP A 115 -56.68 42.71 -5.85
CA ASP A 115 -57.50 41.63 -5.30
C ASP A 115 -57.69 40.44 -6.28
N ASN A 116 -57.39 39.24 -5.79
CA ASN A 116 -57.50 37.98 -6.54
C ASN A 116 -56.82 38.01 -7.92
N VAL A 117 -55.63 38.63 -8.04
CA VAL A 117 -54.95 38.77 -9.32
C VAL A 117 -54.42 37.43 -9.79
N GLN A 118 -54.72 37.07 -11.04
CA GLN A 118 -54.17 35.92 -11.73
C GLN A 118 -53.61 36.33 -13.09
N MET A 119 -52.37 35.96 -13.40
CA MET A 119 -51.75 36.06 -14.72
C MET A 119 -51.53 34.66 -15.30
N LEU A 120 -51.79 34.47 -16.59
CA LEU A 120 -51.51 33.26 -17.36
C LEU A 120 -50.71 33.64 -18.60
N GLN A 121 -49.63 32.91 -18.89
CA GLN A 121 -48.87 33.04 -20.12
C GLN A 121 -48.73 31.67 -20.80
N ASP A 122 -49.11 31.60 -22.08
CA ASP A 122 -48.84 30.48 -22.99
C ASP A 122 -49.23 29.08 -22.42
N ASP A 123 -50.34 29.02 -21.67
CA ASP A 123 -50.85 27.89 -20.87
C ASP A 123 -49.92 27.29 -19.78
N SER A 124 -48.61 27.49 -19.86
CA SER A 124 -47.60 26.84 -19.01
C SER A 124 -47.34 27.54 -17.68
N ILE A 125 -47.37 28.88 -17.63
CA ILE A 125 -47.04 29.65 -16.42
C ILE A 125 -48.29 30.37 -15.90
N ARG A 126 -48.64 30.13 -14.64
CA ARG A 126 -49.73 30.78 -13.90
C ARG A 126 -49.16 31.49 -12.70
N ILE A 127 -49.41 32.78 -12.54
CA ILE A 127 -48.97 33.55 -11.37
C ILE A 127 -50.21 34.12 -10.67
N PHE A 128 -50.29 33.97 -9.36
CA PHE A 128 -51.33 34.55 -8.51
C PHE A 128 -50.71 35.58 -7.58
N SER A 129 -51.43 36.63 -7.17
CA SER A 129 -50.99 37.64 -6.20
C SER A 129 -52.16 38.51 -5.73
N ASP A 130 -51.99 39.25 -4.64
CA ASP A 130 -53.01 40.23 -4.21
C ASP A 130 -52.92 41.54 -5.03
N SER A 131 -51.74 41.92 -5.50
CA SER A 131 -51.59 43.07 -6.41
C SER A 131 -50.54 42.89 -7.50
N LEU A 132 -50.77 43.54 -8.64
CA LEU A 132 -49.90 43.49 -9.81
C LEU A 132 -49.79 44.88 -10.45
N TYR A 133 -48.57 45.26 -10.78
CA TYR A 133 -48.27 46.35 -11.70
C TYR A 133 -47.64 45.78 -12.96
N TYR A 134 -48.17 46.11 -14.14
CA TYR A 134 -47.68 45.62 -15.43
C TYR A 134 -47.51 46.75 -16.43
N ASP A 135 -46.31 46.83 -17.03
CA ASP A 135 -46.03 47.75 -18.11
C ASP A 135 -46.24 47.05 -19.46
N GLY A 136 -47.30 47.41 -20.18
CA GLY A 136 -47.65 46.80 -21.47
C GLY A 136 -46.74 47.16 -22.64
N ILE A 137 -45.77 48.07 -22.45
CA ILE A 137 -44.75 48.43 -23.45
C ILE A 137 -43.47 47.64 -23.18
N LEU A 138 -42.98 47.66 -21.94
CA LEU A 138 -41.79 46.91 -21.51
C LEU A 138 -42.08 45.41 -21.34
N ARG A 139 -43.35 45.02 -21.25
CA ARG A 139 -43.84 43.66 -20.96
C ARG A 139 -43.21 43.09 -19.68
N PHE A 140 -43.26 43.90 -18.62
CA PHE A 140 -42.68 43.59 -17.32
C PHE A 140 -43.74 43.73 -16.24
N SER A 141 -43.89 42.71 -15.39
CA SER A 141 -44.85 42.67 -14.27
C SER A 141 -44.13 42.62 -12.92
N ARG A 142 -44.58 43.45 -11.98
CA ARG A 142 -44.27 43.38 -10.55
C ARG A 142 -45.50 42.85 -9.83
N LEU A 143 -45.43 41.65 -9.30
CA LEU A 143 -46.48 41.04 -8.47
C LEU A 143 -46.07 41.15 -7.00
N ARG A 144 -47.02 41.49 -6.13
CA ARG A 144 -46.78 41.76 -4.71
C ARG A 144 -47.90 41.16 -3.85
N GLU A 145 -47.48 40.70 -2.67
CA GLU A 145 -48.31 40.09 -1.63
C GLU A 145 -48.92 38.74 -2.06
N ASN A 146 -48.69 37.70 -1.24
CA ASN A 146 -49.15 36.32 -1.47
C ASN A 146 -48.88 35.78 -2.90
N VAL A 147 -47.70 36.06 -3.46
CA VAL A 147 -47.40 35.71 -4.85
C VAL A 147 -47.14 34.22 -4.99
N VAL A 148 -47.87 33.56 -5.89
CA VAL A 148 -47.74 32.13 -6.20
C VAL A 148 -47.50 31.93 -7.69
N LEU A 149 -46.27 31.64 -8.10
CA LEU A 149 -45.97 31.19 -9.47
C LEU A 149 -46.06 29.67 -9.54
N LYS A 150 -46.94 29.16 -10.40
CA LYS A 150 -47.09 27.76 -10.77
C LYS A 150 -46.62 27.57 -12.20
N ASP A 151 -45.62 26.72 -12.36
CA ASP A 151 -45.21 26.13 -13.64
C ASP A 151 -45.60 24.65 -13.63
N THR A 152 -45.54 24.00 -14.80
CA THR A 152 -45.84 22.60 -15.07
C THR A 152 -45.24 21.62 -14.04
N SER A 153 -44.07 21.95 -13.48
CA SER A 153 -43.31 21.09 -12.58
C SER A 153 -42.97 21.68 -11.21
N MET A 154 -43.44 22.89 -10.85
CA MET A 154 -42.99 23.61 -9.64
C MET A 154 -44.01 24.65 -9.17
N THR A 155 -44.15 24.83 -7.85
CA THR A 155 -44.82 26.01 -7.27
C THR A 155 -43.85 26.84 -6.43
N LEU A 156 -43.74 28.13 -6.72
CA LEU A 156 -42.96 29.13 -6.00
C LEU A 156 -43.92 30.06 -5.25
N PHE A 157 -43.72 30.22 -3.95
CA PHE A 157 -44.39 31.16 -3.07
C PHE A 157 -43.41 32.25 -2.62
N THR A 158 -43.78 33.52 -2.74
CA THR A 158 -42.98 34.68 -2.31
C THR A 158 -43.88 35.91 -2.11
N ASP A 159 -43.44 36.92 -1.36
CA ASP A 159 -44.17 38.19 -1.25
C ASP A 159 -43.88 39.16 -2.41
N LYS A 160 -42.80 38.93 -3.18
CA LYS A 160 -42.31 39.85 -4.22
C LYS A 160 -41.78 39.07 -5.41
N LEU A 161 -42.45 39.21 -6.56
CA LEU A 161 -41.98 38.65 -7.83
C LEU A 161 -41.92 39.72 -8.91
N ASP A 162 -40.78 39.84 -9.57
CA ASP A 162 -40.56 40.67 -10.75
C ASP A 162 -40.35 39.74 -11.95
N TYR A 163 -41.24 39.81 -12.94
CA TYR A 163 -41.27 38.89 -14.08
C TYR A 163 -41.22 39.66 -15.40
N ASP A 164 -40.22 39.36 -16.22
CA ASP A 164 -40.04 39.89 -17.57
C ASP A 164 -40.59 38.89 -18.59
N LEU A 165 -41.70 39.25 -19.27
CA LEU A 165 -42.38 38.37 -20.22
C LEU A 165 -41.63 38.23 -21.55
N ASN A 166 -40.60 39.05 -21.81
CA ASN A 166 -39.76 38.94 -23.01
C ASN A 166 -38.64 37.93 -22.81
N THR A 167 -37.90 38.03 -21.71
CA THR A 167 -36.83 37.08 -21.37
C THR A 167 -37.35 35.81 -20.69
N ARG A 168 -38.61 35.83 -20.21
CA ARG A 168 -39.24 34.83 -19.34
C ARG A 168 -38.40 34.51 -18.10
N ILE A 169 -37.88 35.57 -17.48
CA ILE A 169 -37.13 35.49 -16.23
C ILE A 169 -37.99 36.03 -15.10
N ALA A 170 -38.27 35.17 -14.12
CA ALA A 170 -38.87 35.54 -12.84
C ALA A 170 -37.75 35.76 -11.81
N THR A 171 -37.80 36.87 -11.09
CA THR A 171 -36.85 37.25 -10.04
C THR A 171 -37.60 37.51 -8.76
N PHE A 172 -37.21 36.82 -7.68
CA PHE A 172 -37.73 37.05 -6.33
C PHE A 172 -36.59 37.57 -5.45
N PRO A 173 -36.62 38.85 -5.02
CA PRO A 173 -35.51 39.47 -4.31
C PRO A 173 -35.49 39.16 -2.81
N GLU A 174 -36.59 38.67 -2.24
CA GLU A 174 -36.77 38.45 -0.81
C GLU A 174 -37.74 37.30 -0.55
N GLY A 175 -37.25 36.23 0.08
CA GLY A 175 -38.03 35.13 0.65
C GLY A 175 -38.77 34.27 -0.39
N SER A 176 -38.32 33.03 -0.58
CA SER A 176 -39.06 32.02 -1.35
C SER A 176 -39.28 30.75 -0.55
N LEU A 177 -40.51 30.24 -0.54
CA LEU A 177 -40.80 28.83 -0.31
C LEU A 177 -41.15 28.19 -1.65
N ILE A 178 -40.56 27.04 -1.96
CA ILE A 178 -40.79 26.30 -3.19
C ILE A 178 -41.33 24.93 -2.80
N GLU A 179 -42.54 24.63 -3.27
CA GLU A 179 -43.25 23.39 -2.97
C GLU A 179 -43.69 22.63 -4.23
N SER A 180 -44.04 21.37 -3.96
CA SER A 180 -43.44 20.26 -4.66
C SER A 180 -43.96 18.95 -4.04
N ASP A 181 -44.38 17.96 -4.86
CA ASP A 181 -44.96 16.65 -4.47
C ASP A 181 -44.28 15.99 -3.24
N THR A 182 -42.96 16.12 -3.05
CA THR A 182 -42.21 15.44 -1.96
C THR A 182 -41.07 16.24 -1.33
N THR A 183 -40.90 17.53 -1.64
CA THR A 183 -39.74 18.32 -1.19
C THR A 183 -40.14 19.77 -0.92
N THR A 184 -39.51 20.42 0.05
CA THR A 184 -39.64 21.87 0.22
C THR A 184 -38.27 22.53 0.14
N MET A 185 -38.17 23.66 -0.56
CA MET A 185 -36.95 24.45 -0.65
C MET A 185 -37.20 25.88 -0.20
N ILE A 186 -36.30 26.40 0.63
CA ILE A 186 -36.31 27.77 1.14
C ILE A 186 -35.03 28.47 0.67
N SER A 187 -35.14 29.69 0.15
CA SER A 187 -34.01 30.56 -0.19
C SER A 187 -34.36 32.02 0.08
N LYS A 188 -33.36 32.89 0.26
CA LYS A 188 -33.63 34.33 0.44
C LYS A 188 -33.86 35.08 -0.86
N LYS A 189 -33.21 34.67 -1.96
CA LYS A 189 -33.35 35.31 -3.28
C LYS A 189 -33.02 34.32 -4.39
N GLY A 190 -33.58 34.56 -5.57
CA GLY A 190 -33.32 33.71 -6.72
C GLY A 190 -33.98 34.18 -8.00
N THR A 191 -33.73 33.40 -9.05
CA THR A 191 -34.29 33.61 -10.39
C THR A 191 -34.75 32.29 -10.99
N TYR A 192 -35.76 32.35 -11.86
CA TYR A 192 -36.18 31.23 -12.70
C TYR A 192 -36.25 31.68 -14.15
N ASN A 193 -35.56 30.97 -15.04
CA ASN A 193 -35.56 31.23 -16.47
C ASN A 193 -36.32 30.11 -17.20
N ALA A 194 -37.57 30.38 -17.57
CA ALA A 194 -38.46 29.39 -18.18
C ALA A 194 -38.10 29.03 -19.63
N ASN A 195 -37.16 29.74 -20.27
CA ASN A 195 -36.64 29.36 -21.59
C ASN A 195 -35.52 28.30 -21.49
N THR A 196 -34.78 28.28 -20.38
CA THR A 196 -33.66 27.34 -20.13
C THR A 196 -34.00 26.24 -19.14
N ASN A 197 -35.15 26.36 -18.46
CA ASN A 197 -35.58 25.52 -17.35
C ASN A 197 -34.64 25.57 -16.14
N ILE A 198 -33.82 26.64 -16.00
CA ILE A 198 -32.87 26.78 -14.89
C ILE A 198 -33.43 27.71 -13.82
N ALA A 199 -33.45 27.23 -12.59
CA ALA A 199 -33.67 28.02 -11.39
C ALA A 199 -32.35 28.22 -10.64
N HIS A 200 -32.06 29.45 -10.22
CA HIS A 200 -30.92 29.80 -9.36
C HIS A 200 -31.42 30.27 -8.00
N PHE A 201 -30.83 29.73 -6.94
CA PHE A 201 -31.13 30.03 -5.54
C PHE A 201 -29.86 30.45 -4.84
N SER A 202 -29.93 31.47 -3.99
CA SER A 202 -28.75 31.98 -3.29
C SER A 202 -29.08 32.59 -1.93
N ASP A 203 -28.05 32.64 -1.09
CA ASP A 203 -28.07 33.01 0.32
C ASP A 203 -28.98 32.10 1.17
N SER A 204 -28.32 31.18 1.90
CA SER A 204 -28.91 30.31 2.92
C SER A 204 -29.96 29.32 2.39
N VAL A 205 -29.69 28.72 1.23
CA VAL A 205 -30.57 27.70 0.60
C VAL A 205 -30.71 26.48 1.52
N ARG A 206 -31.96 26.06 1.76
CA ARG A 206 -32.28 24.84 2.52
C ARG A 206 -33.29 24.01 1.76
N VAL A 207 -33.03 22.72 1.58
CA VAL A 207 -33.96 21.76 0.97
C VAL A 207 -34.27 20.67 1.99
N THR A 208 -35.55 20.34 2.13
CA THR A 208 -36.05 19.26 2.99
C THR A 208 -36.81 18.25 2.14
N ASN A 209 -36.37 17.00 2.18
CA ASN A 209 -37.02 15.84 1.55
C ASN A 209 -37.22 14.77 2.63
N PRO A 210 -38.22 13.86 2.52
CA PRO A 210 -38.40 12.75 3.45
C PRO A 210 -37.15 11.91 3.73
N ASN A 211 -36.19 11.85 2.79
CA ASN A 211 -35.02 10.98 2.86
C ASN A 211 -33.70 11.71 3.20
N TYR A 212 -33.65 13.04 3.07
CA TYR A 212 -32.44 13.85 3.26
C TYR A 212 -32.74 15.35 3.45
N LYS A 213 -31.73 16.08 3.94
CA LYS A 213 -31.68 17.54 4.02
C LYS A 213 -30.49 18.05 3.22
N LEU A 214 -30.60 19.23 2.62
CA LEU A 214 -29.49 19.91 1.96
C LEU A 214 -29.43 21.36 2.47
N VAL A 215 -28.22 21.84 2.74
CA VAL A 215 -27.93 23.24 3.04
C VAL A 215 -26.83 23.70 2.10
N ALA A 216 -27.03 24.83 1.42
CA ALA A 216 -26.05 25.42 0.51
C ALA A 216 -26.03 26.95 0.64
N ASP A 217 -24.90 27.57 0.30
CA ASP A 217 -24.91 29.02 0.04
C ASP A 217 -25.71 29.34 -1.23
N SER A 218 -25.35 28.68 -2.34
CA SER A 218 -25.90 28.92 -3.67
C SER A 218 -26.05 27.61 -4.45
N LEU A 219 -27.20 27.44 -5.10
CA LEU A 219 -27.60 26.23 -5.82
C LEU A 219 -28.24 26.64 -7.16
N ALA A 220 -27.95 25.91 -8.24
CA ALA A 220 -28.76 25.96 -9.45
C ALA A 220 -29.36 24.60 -9.78
N PHE A 221 -30.54 24.58 -10.38
CA PHE A 221 -31.25 23.36 -10.75
C PHE A 221 -31.90 23.51 -12.12
N ASN A 222 -31.70 22.53 -13.01
CA ASN A 222 -32.42 22.46 -14.28
C ASN A 222 -33.64 21.53 -14.13
N THR A 223 -34.85 22.09 -14.24
CA THR A 223 -36.12 21.38 -14.04
C THR A 223 -36.42 20.36 -15.14
N GLN A 224 -35.78 20.46 -16.31
CA GLN A 224 -35.97 19.53 -17.44
C GLN A 224 -34.96 18.38 -17.43
N THR A 225 -33.67 18.66 -17.20
CA THR A 225 -32.62 17.62 -17.16
C THR A 225 -32.52 16.96 -15.78
N GLU A 226 -33.06 17.58 -14.74
CA GLU A 226 -32.92 17.23 -13.31
C GLU A 226 -31.46 17.31 -12.79
N MET A 227 -30.62 18.12 -13.44
CA MET A 227 -29.27 18.40 -12.96
C MET A 227 -29.29 19.45 -11.86
N ALA A 228 -28.70 19.12 -10.70
CA ALA A 228 -28.38 20.08 -9.65
C ALA A 228 -26.90 20.50 -9.76
N PHE A 229 -26.63 21.79 -9.59
CA PHE A 229 -25.29 22.37 -9.59
C PHE A 229 -25.03 23.05 -8.25
N PHE A 230 -23.93 22.68 -7.60
CA PHE A 230 -23.48 23.23 -6.33
C PHE A 230 -22.56 24.40 -6.65
N LEU A 231 -22.97 25.63 -6.32
CA LEU A 231 -22.27 26.86 -6.71
C LEU A 231 -21.52 27.50 -5.53
N GLY A 232 -21.34 26.74 -4.46
CA GLY A 232 -20.69 27.15 -3.21
C GLY A 232 -20.79 26.03 -2.17
N PRO A 233 -20.30 26.27 -0.94
CA PRO A 233 -20.32 25.31 0.17
C PRO A 233 -21.71 24.69 0.33
N THR A 234 -21.78 23.38 0.12
CA THR A 234 -23.01 22.58 0.09
C THR A 234 -22.81 21.33 0.94
N MET A 235 -23.75 21.10 1.86
CA MET A 235 -23.81 19.89 2.69
C MET A 235 -25.16 19.19 2.47
N VAL A 236 -25.11 17.92 2.08
CA VAL A 236 -26.28 17.05 1.93
C VAL A 236 -26.18 15.95 2.98
N TYR A 237 -27.22 15.73 3.77
CA TYR A 237 -27.14 14.83 4.92
C TYR A 237 -28.49 14.19 5.28
N ASN A 238 -28.43 13.01 5.89
CA ASN A 238 -29.54 12.40 6.61
C ASN A 238 -29.04 11.89 7.98
N GLU A 239 -29.72 10.92 8.59
CA GLU A 239 -29.32 10.38 9.91
C GLU A 239 -28.02 9.55 9.86
N GLU A 240 -27.71 8.98 8.70
CA GLU A 240 -26.61 8.04 8.50
C GLU A 240 -25.47 8.62 7.66
N LYS A 241 -25.76 9.49 6.69
CA LYS A 241 -24.82 9.85 5.61
C LYS A 241 -24.68 11.34 5.48
N ILE A 242 -23.45 11.79 5.20
CA ILE A 242 -23.09 13.20 5.00
C ILE A 242 -22.27 13.29 3.72
N VAL A 243 -22.58 14.29 2.91
CA VAL A 243 -21.85 14.67 1.70
C VAL A 243 -21.56 16.16 1.77
N TYR A 244 -20.33 16.56 1.49
CA TYR A 244 -19.91 17.96 1.43
C TYR A 244 -19.03 18.23 0.21
N CYS A 245 -19.21 19.41 -0.38
CA CYS A 245 -18.39 19.96 -1.47
C CYS A 245 -18.56 21.49 -1.50
N GLU A 246 -17.71 22.20 -2.24
CA GLU A 246 -17.85 23.65 -2.47
C GLU A 246 -18.20 24.01 -3.92
N ASP A 247 -18.17 23.03 -4.82
CA ASP A 247 -18.44 23.15 -6.25
C ASP A 247 -18.80 21.75 -6.80
N GLY A 248 -19.53 21.65 -7.90
CA GLY A 248 -19.88 20.34 -8.49
C GLY A 248 -21.30 20.23 -9.05
N PHE A 249 -21.69 19.01 -9.40
CA PHE A 249 -23.04 18.71 -9.90
C PHE A 249 -23.50 17.28 -9.61
N TYR A 250 -24.82 17.08 -9.69
CA TYR A 250 -25.48 15.78 -9.62
C TYR A 250 -26.51 15.62 -10.74
N ASP A 251 -26.42 14.52 -11.49
CA ASP A 251 -27.38 14.07 -12.51
C ASP A 251 -28.23 12.94 -11.90
N SER A 252 -29.48 13.23 -11.54
CA SER A 252 -30.41 12.27 -10.92
C SER A 252 -30.78 11.10 -11.86
N LYS A 253 -30.77 11.34 -13.18
CA LYS A 253 -31.22 10.39 -14.19
C LYS A 253 -30.18 9.30 -14.37
N ARG A 254 -28.94 9.70 -14.58
CA ARG A 254 -27.75 8.82 -14.66
C ARG A 254 -27.24 8.32 -13.31
N ASN A 255 -27.69 8.92 -12.21
CA ASN A 255 -27.13 8.69 -10.87
C ASN A 255 -25.61 8.90 -10.84
N TYR A 256 -25.19 10.06 -11.35
CA TYR A 256 -23.80 10.44 -11.52
C TYR A 256 -23.52 11.74 -10.76
N ALA A 257 -22.40 11.81 -10.04
CA ALA A 257 -22.01 12.97 -9.25
C ALA A 257 -20.55 13.34 -9.48
N GLU A 258 -20.26 14.63 -9.58
CA GLU A 258 -18.92 15.18 -9.45
C GLU A 258 -18.94 16.24 -8.34
N LEU A 259 -18.14 16.01 -7.32
CA LEU A 259 -17.99 16.85 -6.14
C LEU A 259 -16.58 17.42 -6.16
N TYR A 260 -16.42 18.73 -6.24
CA TYR A 260 -15.11 19.39 -6.28
C TYR A 260 -14.86 20.23 -5.03
N LYS A 261 -13.58 20.41 -4.70
CA LYS A 261 -13.02 21.21 -3.59
C LYS A 261 -13.45 20.68 -2.22
N ASN A 262 -12.49 20.16 -1.46
CA ASN A 262 -12.71 19.59 -0.13
C ASN A 262 -13.85 18.55 -0.12
N ALA A 263 -13.95 17.75 -1.19
CA ALA A 263 -15.03 16.79 -1.38
C ALA A 263 -14.95 15.73 -0.29
N HIS A 264 -16.05 15.52 0.41
CA HIS A 264 -16.13 14.66 1.58
C HIS A 264 -17.43 13.87 1.58
N PHE A 265 -17.30 12.57 1.83
CA PHE A 265 -18.38 11.63 2.05
C PHE A 265 -18.15 10.94 3.40
N GLU A 266 -19.21 10.79 4.18
CA GLU A 266 -19.23 9.99 5.40
C GLU A 266 -20.49 9.11 5.43
N ASN A 267 -20.31 7.86 5.84
CA ASN A 267 -21.36 6.87 6.05
C ASN A 267 -21.28 6.32 7.48
N ARG A 268 -22.41 6.35 8.19
CA ARG A 268 -22.58 5.93 9.59
C ARG A 268 -23.61 4.80 9.78
N GLU A 269 -24.07 4.20 8.68
CA GLU A 269 -25.04 3.09 8.66
C GLU A 269 -24.53 1.87 9.46
N ASP A 270 -25.43 1.09 10.06
CA ASP A 270 -25.12 -0.06 10.94
C ASP A 270 -24.17 0.23 12.13
N GLY A 271 -23.95 1.50 12.50
CA GLY A 271 -23.00 1.89 13.55
C GLY A 271 -21.52 1.80 13.16
N LYS A 272 -21.23 1.70 11.86
CA LYS A 272 -19.87 1.68 11.26
C LYS A 272 -19.52 3.06 10.74
N SER A 273 -18.26 3.51 10.83
CA SER A 273 -17.85 4.82 10.28
C SER A 273 -16.92 4.67 9.09
N GLU A 274 -17.45 4.92 7.89
CA GLU A 274 -16.67 5.05 6.66
C GLU A 274 -16.56 6.52 6.27
N VAL A 275 -15.37 6.96 5.88
CA VAL A 275 -15.10 8.32 5.39
C VAL A 275 -14.30 8.22 4.10
N ALA A 276 -14.69 9.01 3.10
CA ALA A 276 -13.95 9.21 1.87
C ALA A 276 -13.75 10.72 1.64
N GLN A 277 -12.55 11.13 1.25
CA GLN A 277 -12.13 12.52 1.11
C GLN A 277 -11.17 12.70 -0.08
N GLY A 278 -11.21 13.86 -0.71
CA GLY A 278 -10.23 14.30 -1.69
C GLY A 278 -10.50 15.71 -2.22
N ASP A 279 -9.63 16.21 -3.09
CA ASP A 279 -9.86 17.47 -3.82
C ASP A 279 -11.04 17.33 -4.79
N THR A 280 -11.33 16.11 -5.26
CA THR A 280 -12.50 15.75 -6.06
C THR A 280 -12.97 14.33 -5.74
N ILE A 281 -14.29 14.15 -5.66
CA ILE A 281 -14.95 12.83 -5.63
C ILE A 281 -15.86 12.71 -6.85
N ILE A 282 -15.63 11.69 -7.68
CA ILE A 282 -16.51 11.32 -8.80
C ILE A 282 -17.21 10.01 -8.45
N TYR A 283 -18.50 9.93 -8.73
CA TYR A 283 -19.31 8.73 -8.58
C TYR A 283 -20.12 8.46 -9.84
N ASP A 284 -19.95 7.28 -10.41
CA ASP A 284 -20.83 6.72 -11.43
C ASP A 284 -21.60 5.54 -10.83
N GLY A 285 -22.87 5.75 -10.50
CA GLY A 285 -23.73 4.71 -9.92
C GLY A 285 -24.43 3.79 -10.91
N GLU A 286 -24.32 4.03 -12.23
CA GLU A 286 -24.63 3.01 -13.22
C GLU A 286 -23.50 1.99 -13.30
N GLN A 287 -22.25 2.45 -13.21
CA GLN A 287 -21.04 1.64 -13.20
C GLN A 287 -20.67 1.07 -11.82
N ASP A 288 -21.14 1.68 -10.73
CA ASP A 288 -20.77 1.39 -9.34
C ASP A 288 -19.28 1.66 -9.05
N VAL A 289 -18.80 2.80 -9.58
CA VAL A 289 -17.38 3.21 -9.55
C VAL A 289 -17.23 4.56 -8.82
N TYR A 290 -16.21 4.64 -7.97
CA TYR A 290 -15.84 5.83 -7.21
C TYR A 290 -14.40 6.23 -7.54
N TYR A 291 -14.16 7.53 -7.73
CA TYR A 291 -12.82 8.11 -7.84
C TYR A 291 -12.64 9.15 -6.73
N LEU A 292 -11.58 9.01 -5.94
CA LEU A 292 -11.08 10.01 -5.01
C LEU A 292 -9.79 10.56 -5.61
N ILE A 293 -9.75 11.85 -5.94
CA ILE A 293 -8.67 12.46 -6.72
C ILE A 293 -8.11 13.65 -5.96
N GLY A 294 -6.79 13.68 -5.77
CA GLY A 294 -6.06 14.71 -5.04
C GLY A 294 -6.24 14.56 -3.52
N HIS A 295 -5.13 14.41 -2.78
CA HIS A 295 -5.12 14.17 -1.33
C HIS A 295 -6.12 13.08 -0.90
N ALA A 296 -6.23 12.02 -1.71
CA ALA A 296 -7.24 11.01 -1.58
C ALA A 296 -7.09 10.24 -0.27
N HIS A 297 -8.14 10.24 0.54
CA HIS A 297 -8.15 9.65 1.87
C HIS A 297 -9.41 8.80 2.06
N PHE A 298 -9.23 7.54 2.39
CA PHE A 298 -10.30 6.61 2.72
C PHE A 298 -10.09 5.98 4.09
N ARG A 299 -11.15 5.90 4.90
CA ARG A 299 -11.12 5.38 6.26
C ARG A 299 -12.34 4.51 6.52
N ASN A 300 -12.15 3.39 7.21
CA ASN A 300 -13.24 2.60 7.79
C ASN A 300 -12.89 2.22 9.24
N ASP A 301 -13.66 1.33 9.88
CA ASP A 301 -13.42 0.92 11.28
C ASP A 301 -12.08 0.18 11.50
N GLN A 302 -11.53 -0.46 10.46
CA GLN A 302 -10.32 -1.31 10.56
C GLN A 302 -9.04 -0.60 10.11
N GLN A 303 -9.13 0.28 9.12
CA GLN A 303 -7.96 0.87 8.46
C GLN A 303 -8.21 2.29 7.94
N GLU A 304 -7.11 2.95 7.61
CA GLU A 304 -7.05 4.27 6.97
C GLU A 304 -6.02 4.22 5.83
N VAL A 305 -6.35 4.82 4.68
CA VAL A 305 -5.55 4.77 3.46
C VAL A 305 -5.44 6.17 2.87
N PHE A 306 -4.21 6.59 2.58
CA PHE A 306 -3.88 7.87 1.95
C PHE A 306 -3.20 7.60 0.60
N ALA A 307 -3.50 8.38 -0.44
CA ALA A 307 -2.89 8.28 -1.77
C ALA A 307 -3.07 9.61 -2.55
N ASP A 308 -2.43 9.78 -3.72
CA ASP A 308 -2.80 10.87 -4.64
C ASP A 308 -4.14 10.60 -5.33
N THR A 309 -4.46 9.32 -5.59
CA THR A 309 -5.74 8.90 -6.19
C THR A 309 -6.14 7.50 -5.71
N ILE A 310 -7.42 7.32 -5.39
CA ILE A 310 -8.02 6.02 -5.09
C ILE A 310 -9.18 5.79 -6.07
N LEU A 311 -9.11 4.69 -6.82
CA LEU A 311 -10.18 4.19 -7.67
C LEU A 311 -10.81 2.96 -7.00
N MET A 312 -12.13 2.92 -6.90
CA MET A 312 -12.88 1.76 -6.42
C MET A 312 -13.96 1.37 -7.43
N ASP A 313 -13.78 0.25 -8.14
CA ASP A 313 -14.85 -0.43 -8.91
C ASP A 313 -15.48 -1.52 -8.05
N GLY A 314 -16.73 -1.30 -7.63
CA GLY A 314 -17.45 -2.25 -6.80
C GLY A 314 -18.20 -3.36 -7.55
N LYS A 315 -18.33 -3.29 -8.87
CA LYS A 315 -18.85 -4.42 -9.66
C LYS A 315 -17.81 -5.51 -9.83
N THR A 316 -16.56 -5.12 -10.06
CA THR A 316 -15.44 -6.07 -10.21
C THR A 316 -14.71 -6.33 -8.90
N GLU A 317 -15.02 -5.56 -7.85
CA GLU A 317 -14.28 -5.49 -6.58
C GLU A 317 -12.78 -5.20 -6.78
N GLN A 318 -12.44 -4.38 -7.79
CA GLN A 318 -11.07 -3.97 -8.09
C GLN A 318 -10.81 -2.55 -7.61
N TYR A 319 -9.86 -2.40 -6.69
CA TYR A 319 -9.49 -1.10 -6.12
C TYR A 319 -8.03 -0.79 -6.44
N SER A 320 -7.71 0.45 -6.79
CA SER A 320 -6.36 0.87 -7.19
C SER A 320 -5.97 2.14 -6.45
N PHE A 321 -4.77 2.16 -5.87
CA PHE A 321 -4.26 3.20 -4.98
C PHE A 321 -2.95 3.73 -5.54
N GLN A 322 -2.99 4.94 -6.08
CA GLN A 322 -1.92 5.53 -6.89
C GLN A 322 -1.33 6.76 -6.22
N GLY A 323 -0.02 6.97 -6.40
CA GLY A 323 0.68 8.10 -5.81
C GLY A 323 1.07 7.82 -4.36
N ASN A 324 2.03 6.91 -4.18
CA ASN A 324 2.67 6.59 -2.91
C ASN A 324 1.69 6.20 -1.77
N PRO A 325 0.79 5.21 -1.98
CA PRO A 325 -0.24 4.91 -1.00
C PRO A 325 0.32 4.45 0.35
N ILE A 326 -0.30 4.95 1.42
CA ILE A 326 0.02 4.65 2.82
C ILE A 326 -1.22 4.05 3.48
N PHE A 327 -1.13 2.77 3.84
CA PHE A 327 -2.14 2.02 4.58
C PHE A 327 -1.76 2.01 6.06
N LYS A 328 -2.72 2.21 6.96
CA LYS A 328 -2.55 2.18 8.42
C LYS A 328 -3.68 1.40 9.08
N SER A 329 -3.34 0.55 10.03
CA SER A 329 -4.31 -0.06 10.94
C SER A 329 -4.95 1.00 11.87
N ARG A 330 -6.25 0.84 12.15
CA ARG A 330 -6.99 1.59 13.18
C ARG A 330 -7.34 0.76 14.41
N ASP A 331 -6.99 -0.53 14.42
CA ASP A 331 -7.07 -1.39 15.61
C ASP A 331 -6.05 -0.87 16.66
N SER A 332 -6.52 -0.49 17.85
CA SER A 332 -5.66 0.07 18.91
C SER A 332 -4.61 -0.91 19.44
N THR A 333 -4.73 -2.19 19.10
CA THR A 333 -3.75 -3.25 19.41
C THR A 333 -2.74 -3.51 18.29
N ASN A 334 -2.87 -2.84 17.14
CA ASN A 334 -2.02 -3.04 15.97
C ASN A 334 -1.66 -1.70 15.30
N ASN A 335 -0.39 -1.30 15.38
CA ASN A 335 0.14 -0.08 14.75
C ASN A 335 0.66 -0.29 13.31
N GLN A 336 0.35 -1.43 12.69
CA GLN A 336 0.84 -1.80 11.36
C GLN A 336 0.58 -0.70 10.33
N SER A 337 1.61 -0.43 9.53
CA SER A 337 1.54 0.43 8.35
C SER A 337 2.22 -0.22 7.15
N ILE A 338 1.71 0.07 5.95
CA ILE A 338 2.28 -0.38 4.68
C ILE A 338 2.35 0.81 3.74
N ASN A 339 3.56 1.12 3.27
CA ASN A 339 3.81 2.13 2.26
C ASN A 339 4.27 1.42 0.98
N ALA A 340 3.89 1.93 -0.18
CA ALA A 340 4.36 1.48 -1.49
C ALA A 340 4.33 2.65 -2.49
N THR A 341 4.91 2.49 -3.68
CA THR A 341 4.74 3.46 -4.79
C THR A 341 3.34 3.36 -5.39
N HIS A 342 2.82 2.13 -5.47
CA HIS A 342 1.52 1.76 -6.05
C HIS A 342 0.96 0.54 -5.33
N SER A 343 -0.37 0.45 -5.22
CA SER A 343 -1.06 -0.74 -4.70
C SER A 343 -2.35 -1.02 -5.45
N ASP A 344 -2.64 -2.28 -5.72
CA ASP A 344 -3.94 -2.75 -6.19
C ASP A 344 -4.55 -3.75 -5.22
N TYR A 345 -5.88 -3.87 -5.27
CA TYR A 345 -6.65 -4.90 -4.59
C TYR A 345 -7.56 -5.61 -5.59
N ASP A 346 -7.51 -6.94 -5.60
CA ASP A 346 -8.41 -7.80 -6.39
C ASP A 346 -9.36 -8.57 -5.46
N GLY A 347 -10.65 -8.22 -5.52
CA GLY A 347 -11.72 -8.87 -4.78
C GLY A 347 -11.97 -10.33 -5.12
N VAL A 348 -11.69 -10.74 -6.36
CA VAL A 348 -11.92 -12.11 -6.82
C VAL A 348 -10.88 -13.06 -6.22
N THR A 349 -9.61 -12.63 -6.15
CA THR A 349 -8.52 -13.41 -5.55
C THR A 349 -8.22 -13.04 -4.10
N LYS A 350 -8.94 -12.05 -3.54
CA LYS A 350 -8.74 -11.52 -2.18
C LYS A 350 -7.29 -11.18 -1.88
N THR A 351 -6.66 -10.47 -2.81
CA THR A 351 -5.21 -10.22 -2.79
C THR A 351 -4.90 -8.73 -2.90
N MET A 352 -4.12 -8.23 -1.93
CA MET A 352 -3.45 -6.93 -1.98
C MET A 352 -2.11 -7.08 -2.72
N ILE A 353 -1.80 -6.13 -3.60
CA ILE A 353 -0.67 -6.18 -4.53
C ILE A 353 0.11 -4.86 -4.40
N PHE A 354 1.16 -4.84 -3.58
CA PHE A 354 2.00 -3.66 -3.35
C PHE A 354 3.24 -3.68 -4.24
N ARG A 355 3.61 -2.55 -4.84
CA ARG A 355 4.72 -2.42 -5.79
C ARG A 355 5.54 -1.15 -5.59
N GLY A 356 6.87 -1.28 -5.73
CA GLY A 356 7.85 -0.19 -5.69
C GLY A 356 8.13 0.26 -4.27
N ASP A 357 9.35 0.00 -3.80
CA ASP A 357 9.89 0.38 -2.48
C ASP A 357 8.88 0.15 -1.33
N VAL A 358 8.36 -1.08 -1.25
CA VAL A 358 7.35 -1.45 -0.26
C VAL A 358 8.00 -1.51 1.12
N VAL A 359 7.43 -0.79 2.07
CA VAL A 359 7.84 -0.80 3.48
C VAL A 359 6.64 -1.24 4.33
N VAL A 360 6.81 -2.32 5.09
CA VAL A 360 5.87 -2.77 6.12
C VAL A 360 6.50 -2.51 7.47
N ALA A 361 5.82 -1.79 8.34
CA ALA A 361 6.28 -1.55 9.72
C ALA A 361 5.19 -1.96 10.71
N GLN A 362 5.57 -2.71 11.74
CA GLN A 362 4.72 -3.14 12.85
C GLN A 362 5.57 -3.23 14.12
N ASP A 363 5.23 -2.47 15.15
CA ASP A 363 5.97 -2.38 16.42
C ASP A 363 7.47 -2.13 16.22
N GLN A 364 8.35 -3.03 16.68
CA GLN A 364 9.80 -2.97 16.50
C GLN A 364 10.29 -3.65 15.21
N GLN A 365 9.37 -4.19 14.39
CA GLN A 365 9.65 -4.95 13.18
C GLN A 365 9.43 -4.10 11.92
N ILE A 366 10.39 -4.16 11.01
CA ILE A 366 10.37 -3.42 9.74
C ILE A 366 10.79 -4.38 8.62
N MET A 367 10.00 -4.43 7.56
CA MET A 367 10.33 -5.13 6.31
C MET A 367 10.38 -4.14 5.15
N THR A 368 11.42 -4.24 4.33
CA THR A 368 11.52 -3.55 3.03
C THR A 368 11.59 -4.57 1.91
N THR A 369 10.96 -4.30 0.76
CA THR A 369 10.97 -5.19 -0.42
C THR A 369 10.54 -4.46 -1.69
N ASP A 370 10.96 -4.90 -2.87
CA ASP A 370 10.54 -4.30 -4.14
C ASP A 370 9.04 -4.54 -4.43
N SER A 371 8.49 -5.63 -3.91
CA SER A 371 7.09 -6.04 -4.10
C SER A 371 6.57 -6.95 -3.00
N LEU A 372 5.29 -6.85 -2.68
CA LEU A 372 4.58 -7.72 -1.74
C LEU A 372 3.21 -8.09 -2.30
N ASP A 373 2.90 -9.37 -2.38
CA ASP A 373 1.54 -9.88 -2.61
C ASP A 373 1.01 -10.44 -1.29
N TYR A 374 -0.18 -10.03 -0.84
CA TYR A 374 -0.79 -10.50 0.41
C TYR A 374 -2.22 -10.99 0.18
N SER A 375 -2.47 -12.28 0.40
CA SER A 375 -3.80 -12.88 0.37
C SER A 375 -4.49 -12.69 1.72
N THR A 376 -5.57 -11.93 1.75
CA THR A 376 -6.38 -11.68 2.96
C THR A 376 -7.16 -12.92 3.40
N GLU A 377 -7.44 -13.83 2.46
CA GLU A 377 -8.14 -15.10 2.73
C GLU A 377 -7.25 -16.14 3.43
N THR A 378 -6.02 -16.35 2.92
CA THR A 378 -5.08 -17.31 3.54
C THR A 378 -4.20 -16.66 4.61
N LYS A 379 -4.23 -15.33 4.73
CA LYS A 379 -3.36 -14.50 5.57
C LYS A 379 -1.88 -14.78 5.33
N SER A 380 -1.52 -14.84 4.05
CA SER A 380 -0.17 -15.15 3.59
C SER A 380 0.39 -14.04 2.70
N GLY A 381 1.61 -13.59 3.00
CA GLY A 381 2.36 -12.64 2.21
C GLY A 381 3.52 -13.29 1.47
N VAL A 382 3.79 -12.84 0.24
CA VAL A 382 5.02 -13.14 -0.51
C VAL A 382 5.72 -11.84 -0.88
N ALA A 383 6.85 -11.58 -0.21
CA ALA A 383 7.75 -10.46 -0.51
C ALA A 383 8.80 -10.91 -1.54
N ARG A 384 9.09 -10.11 -2.57
CA ARG A 384 10.07 -10.43 -3.63
C ARG A 384 10.90 -9.23 -4.04
N GLY A 385 12.18 -9.48 -4.31
CA GLY A 385 13.15 -8.44 -4.66
C GLY A 385 14.20 -8.31 -3.55
N ASN A 386 14.56 -7.08 -3.17
CA ASN A 386 15.48 -6.82 -2.06
C ASN A 386 14.77 -6.96 -0.71
N VAL A 387 14.34 -8.17 -0.34
CA VAL A 387 13.64 -8.42 0.92
C VAL A 387 14.62 -8.28 2.09
N VAL A 388 14.37 -7.32 2.98
CA VAL A 388 15.08 -7.18 4.26
C VAL A 388 14.05 -7.03 5.37
N TRP A 389 13.93 -8.03 6.23
CA TRP A 389 13.16 -7.98 7.47
C TRP A 389 14.10 -7.75 8.65
N ARG A 390 13.72 -6.89 9.59
CA ARG A 390 14.51 -6.50 10.75
C ARG A 390 13.63 -6.40 11.99
N ASP A 391 14.06 -7.03 13.08
CA ASP A 391 13.50 -6.83 14.42
C ASP A 391 14.52 -6.06 15.28
N THR A 392 14.16 -4.83 15.66
CA THR A 392 15.02 -3.96 16.46
C THR A 392 15.03 -4.30 17.95
N SER A 393 14.04 -5.04 18.45
CA SER A 393 14.01 -5.54 19.83
C SER A 393 14.97 -6.73 20.02
N ALA A 394 14.97 -7.65 19.05
CA ALA A 394 15.82 -8.84 19.05
C ALA A 394 17.23 -8.59 18.46
N ASN A 395 17.49 -7.41 17.90
CA ASN A 395 18.69 -7.10 17.11
C ASN A 395 18.94 -8.13 15.99
N MET A 396 17.85 -8.58 15.34
CA MET A 396 17.88 -9.59 14.29
C MET A 396 17.52 -8.98 12.94
N GLN A 397 18.12 -9.49 11.86
CA GLN A 397 17.79 -9.15 10.50
C GLN A 397 17.87 -10.39 9.61
N ILE A 398 16.96 -10.52 8.66
CA ILE A 398 16.97 -11.53 7.59
C ILE A 398 16.88 -10.80 6.26
N SER A 399 17.84 -11.02 5.37
CA SER A 399 17.83 -10.50 4.00
C SER A 399 17.84 -11.65 2.98
N CYS A 400 17.00 -11.58 1.95
CA CYS A 400 16.85 -12.63 0.94
C CYS A 400 16.22 -12.09 -0.37
N GLY A 401 16.18 -12.90 -1.42
CA GLY A 401 15.53 -12.53 -2.69
C GLY A 401 14.02 -12.78 -2.75
N GLU A 402 13.49 -13.65 -1.87
CA GLU A 402 12.06 -13.92 -1.73
C GLU A 402 11.75 -14.51 -0.34
N ALA A 403 10.68 -14.02 0.28
CA ALA A 403 10.17 -14.52 1.55
C ALA A 403 8.66 -14.76 1.49
N PHE A 404 8.23 -15.94 1.94
CA PHE A 404 6.85 -16.27 2.27
C PHE A 404 6.65 -16.15 3.79
N TYR A 405 5.54 -15.56 4.20
CA TYR A 405 5.12 -15.48 5.60
C TYR A 405 3.62 -15.75 5.72
N ASN A 406 3.20 -16.43 6.78
CA ASN A 406 1.78 -16.63 7.10
C ASN A 406 1.46 -16.09 8.50
N ASP A 407 0.54 -15.14 8.60
CA ASP A 407 0.24 -14.44 9.86
C ASP A 407 -0.45 -15.33 10.90
N SER A 408 -1.13 -16.38 10.45
CA SER A 408 -1.92 -17.28 11.32
C SER A 408 -1.07 -18.37 11.94
N THR A 409 -0.09 -18.90 11.20
CA THR A 409 0.83 -19.94 11.68
C THR A 409 2.19 -19.39 12.13
N LYS A 410 2.48 -18.11 11.88
CA LYS A 410 3.77 -17.44 12.08
C LYS A 410 4.95 -18.10 11.35
N TYR A 411 4.65 -19.00 10.40
CA TYR A 411 5.60 -19.68 9.55
C TYR A 411 6.26 -18.68 8.59
N LEU A 412 7.59 -18.71 8.55
CA LEU A 412 8.43 -17.93 7.64
C LEU A 412 9.29 -18.88 6.81
N LEU A 413 9.39 -18.61 5.51
CA LEU A 413 10.27 -19.27 4.55
C LEU A 413 10.97 -18.19 3.74
N ALA A 414 12.28 -18.04 3.93
CA ALA A 414 13.13 -17.16 3.13
C ALA A 414 14.04 -17.99 2.21
N HIS A 415 14.13 -17.62 0.94
CA HIS A 415 14.95 -18.32 -0.06
C HIS A 415 15.57 -17.33 -1.05
N LYS A 416 16.40 -17.84 -1.98
CA LYS A 416 17.30 -17.03 -2.84
C LYS A 416 18.31 -16.26 -1.98
N ASN A 417 19.33 -16.98 -1.52
CA ASN A 417 20.44 -16.47 -0.71
C ASN A 417 20.02 -15.80 0.62
N PRO A 418 19.19 -16.44 1.48
CA PRO A 418 18.92 -15.93 2.81
C PRO A 418 20.19 -15.75 3.64
N LEU A 419 20.32 -14.58 4.22
CA LEU A 419 21.34 -14.19 5.19
C LEU A 419 20.63 -13.69 6.45
N LEU A 420 20.79 -14.43 7.55
CA LEU A 420 20.39 -14.00 8.89
C LEU A 420 21.59 -13.36 9.59
N THR A 421 21.36 -12.25 10.29
CA THR A 421 22.34 -11.61 11.17
C THR A 421 21.71 -11.31 12.53
N THR A 422 22.41 -11.61 13.62
CA THR A 422 21.96 -11.31 14.98
C THR A 422 23.13 -10.97 15.91
N LEU A 423 22.87 -10.22 16.99
CA LEU A 423 23.89 -9.78 17.95
C LEU A 423 24.00 -10.75 19.15
N ILE A 424 25.15 -11.40 19.31
CA ILE A 424 25.42 -12.39 20.37
C ILE A 424 26.75 -12.04 21.06
N ASP A 425 26.70 -11.79 22.37
CA ASP A 425 27.85 -11.38 23.20
C ASP A 425 28.64 -10.19 22.62
N LYS A 426 27.90 -9.14 22.23
CA LYS A 426 28.40 -7.89 21.59
C LYS A 426 29.08 -8.06 20.23
N ASP A 427 29.13 -9.27 19.70
CA ASP A 427 29.62 -9.61 18.37
C ASP A 427 28.45 -10.02 17.46
N THR A 428 28.60 -9.88 16.16
CA THR A 428 27.56 -10.31 15.22
C THR A 428 27.77 -11.77 14.84
N MET A 429 26.69 -12.54 14.82
CA MET A 429 26.64 -13.84 14.18
C MET A 429 25.94 -13.70 12.83
N TRP A 430 26.59 -14.18 11.78
CA TRP A 430 26.05 -14.24 10.42
C TRP A 430 25.79 -15.70 10.06
N LEU A 431 24.65 -15.98 9.42
CA LEU A 431 24.24 -17.30 8.95
C LEU A 431 23.72 -17.18 7.52
N ARG A 432 24.30 -17.93 6.58
CA ARG A 432 23.83 -18.08 5.19
C ARG A 432 23.37 -19.52 4.96
N SER A 433 22.35 -19.68 4.10
CA SER A 433 21.91 -20.97 3.53
C SER A 433 21.25 -20.72 2.17
N ASP A 434 20.79 -21.76 1.48
CA ASP A 434 19.93 -21.61 0.28
C ASP A 434 18.48 -21.22 0.64
N THR A 435 18.00 -21.76 1.77
CA THR A 435 16.65 -21.70 2.32
C THR A 435 16.74 -21.61 3.84
N LEU A 436 15.94 -20.73 4.43
CA LEU A 436 15.84 -20.50 5.86
C LEU A 436 14.36 -20.55 6.25
N ILE A 437 14.02 -21.39 7.23
CA ILE A 437 12.65 -21.57 7.72
C ILE A 437 12.62 -21.24 9.21
N ALA A 438 11.65 -20.44 9.63
CA ALA A 438 11.38 -20.17 11.04
C ALA A 438 9.92 -20.50 11.37
N ILE A 439 9.71 -21.28 12.43
CA ILE A 439 8.39 -21.75 12.89
C ILE A 439 8.30 -21.46 14.40
N PRO A 440 7.17 -20.94 14.93
CA PRO A 440 6.98 -20.81 16.37
C PRO A 440 7.10 -22.19 17.05
N ASP A 441 7.57 -22.22 18.30
CA ASP A 441 7.53 -23.46 19.08
C ASP A 441 6.09 -23.79 19.52
N SER A 442 5.81 -25.09 19.66
CA SER A 442 4.51 -25.59 20.13
C SER A 442 4.22 -25.30 21.61
N SER A 443 5.25 -25.07 22.42
CA SER A 443 5.18 -24.84 23.86
C SER A 443 5.21 -23.36 24.25
N ASP A 444 5.81 -22.51 23.41
CA ASP A 444 5.88 -21.06 23.57
C ASP A 444 5.90 -20.41 22.17
N GLN A 445 4.89 -19.60 21.86
CA GLN A 445 4.77 -18.96 20.52
C GLN A 445 5.73 -17.79 20.32
N ASP A 446 6.34 -17.26 21.39
CA ASP A 446 7.38 -16.24 21.30
C ASP A 446 8.76 -16.87 20.99
N GLN A 447 8.90 -18.18 21.20
CA GLN A 447 10.08 -18.96 20.82
C GLN A 447 9.99 -19.43 19.38
N ARG A 448 11.15 -19.57 18.71
CA ARG A 448 11.20 -19.96 17.28
C ARG A 448 12.25 -21.02 17.02
N ASN A 449 11.79 -22.10 16.42
CA ASN A 449 12.64 -23.13 15.83
C ASN A 449 13.11 -22.66 14.44
N LEU A 450 14.42 -22.67 14.23
CA LEU A 450 15.07 -22.22 12.99
C LEU A 450 15.68 -23.41 12.27
N TYR A 451 15.40 -23.54 10.98
CA TYR A 451 15.97 -24.56 10.11
C TYR A 451 16.65 -23.89 8.92
N ALA A 452 17.83 -24.38 8.54
CA ALA A 452 18.59 -23.87 7.41
C ALA A 452 19.06 -25.02 6.51
N PHE A 453 18.77 -24.91 5.21
CA PHE A 453 18.97 -25.93 4.17
C PHE A 453 19.27 -25.26 2.83
N HIS A 454 20.16 -25.70 1.95
CA HIS A 454 21.39 -26.45 2.22
C HIS A 454 22.55 -25.44 2.33
N GLN A 455 23.79 -25.92 2.27
CA GLN A 455 25.01 -25.09 2.20
C GLN A 455 25.11 -24.06 3.35
N VAL A 456 24.85 -24.51 4.58
CA VAL A 456 24.86 -23.65 5.76
C VAL A 456 26.27 -23.18 6.08
N GLN A 457 26.43 -21.86 6.16
CA GLN A 457 27.66 -21.19 6.57
C GLN A 457 27.35 -20.29 7.78
N ILE A 458 28.05 -20.48 8.90
CA ILE A 458 28.01 -19.57 10.04
C ILE A 458 29.38 -18.92 10.21
N PHE A 459 29.37 -17.60 10.43
CA PHE A 459 30.53 -16.83 10.83
C PHE A 459 30.20 -15.98 12.07
N LYS A 460 31.12 -15.99 13.02
CA LYS A 460 31.26 -15.10 14.18
C LYS A 460 32.78 -14.95 14.40
N SER A 461 33.27 -13.94 15.11
CA SER A 461 34.73 -13.73 15.29
C SER A 461 35.49 -14.95 15.84
N ASN A 462 34.86 -15.71 16.74
CA ASN A 462 35.46 -16.86 17.43
C ASN A 462 34.79 -18.22 17.14
N ILE A 463 33.76 -18.24 16.28
CA ILE A 463 33.04 -19.46 15.89
C ILE A 463 32.79 -19.43 14.39
N GLN A 464 33.19 -20.47 13.67
CA GLN A 464 32.83 -20.65 12.26
C GLN A 464 32.29 -22.06 12.05
N VAL A 465 31.30 -22.20 11.17
CA VAL A 465 30.70 -23.51 10.86
C VAL A 465 30.41 -23.63 9.37
N LEU A 466 30.72 -24.79 8.80
CA LEU A 466 30.23 -25.25 7.51
C LEU A 466 29.50 -26.58 7.71
N CYS A 467 28.30 -26.74 7.16
CA CYS A 467 27.59 -28.01 7.08
C CYS A 467 26.56 -27.98 5.94
N ASP A 468 25.94 -29.10 5.62
CA ASP A 468 24.79 -29.08 4.70
C ASP A 468 23.58 -28.42 5.34
N SER A 469 23.22 -28.85 6.55
CA SER A 469 21.91 -28.58 7.17
C SER A 469 22.04 -28.21 8.65
N LEU A 470 21.20 -27.30 9.12
CA LEU A 470 21.15 -26.87 10.54
C LEU A 470 19.72 -26.85 11.09
N PHE A 471 19.60 -27.26 12.35
CA PHE A 471 18.44 -27.03 13.20
C PHE A 471 18.85 -26.32 14.50
N TYR A 472 18.23 -25.18 14.80
CA TYR A 472 18.39 -24.47 16.07
C TYR A 472 17.06 -24.41 16.83
N ASN A 473 17.11 -24.85 18.09
CA ASN A 473 16.02 -24.74 19.06
C ASN A 473 16.35 -23.61 20.04
N SER A 474 15.49 -22.58 20.11
CA SER A 474 15.71 -21.41 20.96
C SER A 474 15.46 -21.65 22.46
N ILE A 475 14.58 -22.59 22.82
CA ILE A 475 14.28 -22.97 24.21
C ILE A 475 15.51 -23.56 24.88
N ASP A 476 16.12 -24.56 24.25
CA ASP A 476 17.32 -25.22 24.77
C ASP A 476 18.62 -24.45 24.44
N SER A 477 18.54 -23.45 23.54
CA SER A 477 19.67 -22.74 22.95
C SER A 477 20.71 -23.69 22.33
N ILE A 478 20.21 -24.71 21.60
CA ILE A 478 21.01 -25.76 20.97
C ILE A 478 20.99 -25.64 19.45
N PHE A 479 22.17 -25.55 18.85
CA PHE A 479 22.41 -25.75 17.43
C PHE A 479 22.75 -27.21 17.16
N ASN A 480 22.17 -27.78 16.11
CA ASN A 480 22.47 -29.11 15.60
C ASN A 480 22.88 -28.96 14.13
N PHE A 481 24.10 -29.38 13.80
CA PHE A 481 24.70 -29.31 12.49
C PHE A 481 24.81 -30.72 11.92
N TYR A 482 24.25 -30.93 10.73
CA TYR A 482 24.10 -32.25 10.12
C TYR A 482 24.82 -32.34 8.77
N ILE A 483 25.28 -33.55 8.46
CA ILE A 483 25.93 -33.96 7.20
C ILE A 483 27.24 -33.18 6.97
N ASN A 484 28.35 -33.84 7.26
CA ASN A 484 29.71 -33.30 7.20
C ASN A 484 29.90 -31.93 7.91
N PRO A 485 29.39 -31.73 9.14
CA PRO A 485 29.65 -30.50 9.89
C PRO A 485 31.14 -30.34 10.23
N ILE A 486 31.66 -29.16 9.95
CA ILE A 486 32.98 -28.69 10.36
C ILE A 486 32.78 -27.44 11.22
N LEU A 487 33.20 -27.51 12.47
CA LEU A 487 33.12 -26.44 13.45
C LEU A 487 34.54 -25.98 13.80
N TRP A 488 34.80 -24.68 13.74
CA TRP A 488 36.02 -24.08 14.28
C TRP A 488 35.69 -23.19 15.47
N VAL A 489 36.41 -23.39 16.58
CA VAL A 489 36.33 -22.60 17.81
C VAL A 489 37.75 -22.40 18.33
N ASP A 490 38.16 -21.15 18.55
CA ASP A 490 39.42 -20.76 19.20
C ASP A 490 40.66 -21.54 18.69
N GLY A 491 40.79 -21.69 17.37
CA GLY A 491 41.90 -22.38 16.71
C GLY A 491 41.83 -23.93 16.71
N SER A 492 40.75 -24.51 17.24
CA SER A 492 40.48 -25.95 17.16
C SER A 492 39.40 -26.26 16.12
N GLN A 493 39.64 -27.25 15.28
CA GLN A 493 38.68 -27.81 14.32
C GLN A 493 38.02 -29.05 14.94
N PHE A 494 36.70 -29.16 14.80
CA PHE A 494 35.88 -30.29 15.23
C PHE A 494 35.08 -30.80 14.03
N THR A 495 35.11 -32.11 13.79
CA THR A 495 34.33 -32.81 12.74
C THR A 495 33.67 -34.06 13.30
N ALA A 496 32.48 -34.39 12.80
CA ALA A 496 31.71 -35.59 13.16
C ALA A 496 30.61 -35.83 12.11
N ASP A 497 29.83 -36.90 12.22
CA ASP A 497 28.62 -37.05 11.39
C ASP A 497 27.53 -36.03 11.79
N THR A 498 27.47 -35.67 13.07
CA THR A 498 26.60 -34.64 13.63
C THR A 498 27.28 -33.90 14.77
N ILE A 499 27.20 -32.57 14.76
CA ILE A 499 27.75 -31.71 15.83
C ILE A 499 26.59 -30.98 16.50
N GLN A 500 26.53 -31.06 17.83
CA GLN A 500 25.61 -30.30 18.66
C GLN A 500 26.37 -29.25 19.47
N VAL A 501 25.92 -28.00 19.43
CA VAL A 501 26.51 -26.89 20.19
C VAL A 501 25.44 -26.25 21.06
N GLN A 502 25.62 -26.34 22.37
CA GLN A 502 24.75 -25.73 23.36
C GLN A 502 25.35 -24.40 23.85
N MET A 503 24.55 -23.34 23.77
CA MET A 503 24.86 -22.03 24.30
C MET A 503 24.23 -21.83 25.69
N LYS A 504 24.84 -21.01 26.53
CA LYS A 504 24.30 -20.61 27.84
C LYS A 504 24.71 -19.18 28.13
N LYS A 505 23.73 -18.29 28.35
CA LYS A 505 23.94 -16.83 28.51
C LYS A 505 24.82 -16.26 27.39
N SER A 506 24.51 -16.61 26.14
CA SER A 506 25.22 -16.19 24.92
C SER A 506 26.67 -16.66 24.77
N LYS A 507 27.16 -17.56 25.62
CA LYS A 507 28.48 -18.19 25.53
C LYS A 507 28.39 -19.68 25.23
N LEU A 508 29.46 -20.26 24.69
CA LEU A 508 29.59 -21.71 24.55
C LEU A 508 29.50 -22.39 25.91
N HIS A 509 28.71 -23.45 26.02
CA HIS A 509 28.60 -24.26 27.23
C HIS A 509 29.03 -25.70 27.01
N ARG A 510 28.64 -26.29 25.88
CA ARG A 510 28.95 -27.67 25.52
C ARG A 510 28.98 -27.84 24.01
N VAL A 511 29.99 -28.54 23.51
CA VAL A 511 30.04 -29.09 22.15
C VAL A 511 29.97 -30.61 22.26
N SER A 512 29.16 -31.27 21.45
CA SER A 512 29.06 -32.73 21.39
C SER A 512 29.16 -33.20 19.95
N LEU A 513 30.13 -34.07 19.71
CA LEU A 513 30.42 -34.72 18.44
C LEU A 513 29.82 -36.12 18.49
N PHE A 514 28.96 -36.44 17.54
CA PHE A 514 28.28 -37.74 17.45
C PHE A 514 28.71 -38.49 16.20
N ASN A 515 29.24 -39.69 16.41
CA ASN A 515 29.85 -40.59 15.43
C ASN A 515 31.03 -39.99 14.64
N ASN A 516 32.08 -40.80 14.43
CA ASN A 516 33.32 -40.40 13.76
C ASN A 516 33.94 -39.08 14.29
N SER A 517 33.83 -38.84 15.61
CA SER A 517 34.34 -37.62 16.22
C SER A 517 35.85 -37.47 16.01
N PHE A 518 36.26 -36.33 15.47
CA PHE A 518 37.66 -35.98 15.23
C PHE A 518 37.88 -34.51 15.59
N ILE A 519 38.95 -34.24 16.33
CA ILE A 519 39.32 -32.90 16.80
C ILE A 519 40.78 -32.68 16.46
N VAL A 520 41.07 -31.56 15.79
CA VAL A 520 42.42 -31.15 15.39
C VAL A 520 42.71 -29.75 15.90
N ASN A 521 43.87 -29.58 16.53
CA ASN A 521 44.40 -28.27 16.87
C ASN A 521 45.91 -28.23 16.58
N THR A 522 46.44 -27.05 16.28
CA THR A 522 47.85 -26.85 16.01
C THR A 522 48.29 -25.42 16.33
N ASN A 523 49.56 -25.27 16.70
CA ASN A 523 50.25 -23.99 16.81
C ASN A 523 51.22 -23.73 15.63
N GLU A 524 51.52 -24.76 14.82
CA GLU A 524 52.51 -24.73 13.74
C GLU A 524 52.18 -25.71 12.61
N ALA A 525 52.46 -25.37 11.35
CA ALA A 525 52.07 -26.14 10.17
C ALA A 525 52.57 -27.61 10.08
N THR A 526 53.39 -28.10 11.03
CA THR A 526 53.92 -29.47 11.06
C THR A 526 53.37 -30.32 12.21
N TYR A 527 52.92 -29.72 13.32
CA TYR A 527 52.58 -30.45 14.54
C TYR A 527 51.10 -30.36 14.85
N PHE A 528 50.36 -31.43 14.58
CA PHE A 528 48.92 -31.50 14.79
C PHE A 528 48.60 -32.35 16.02
N ASN A 529 48.00 -31.72 17.03
CA ASN A 529 47.29 -32.42 18.10
C ASN A 529 46.02 -33.00 17.50
N GLN A 530 45.87 -34.32 17.57
CA GLN A 530 44.78 -35.08 16.98
C GLN A 530 44.12 -35.92 18.06
N ILE A 531 42.80 -35.84 18.15
CA ILE A 531 41.98 -36.60 19.08
C ILE A 531 40.81 -37.17 18.29
N LYS A 532 40.62 -38.48 18.37
CA LYS A 532 39.59 -39.21 17.63
C LYS A 532 38.88 -40.19 18.56
N GLY A 533 37.61 -40.43 18.29
CA GLY A 533 36.81 -41.48 18.92
C GLY A 533 35.47 -41.61 18.24
N LYS A 534 34.59 -42.46 18.75
CA LYS A 534 33.21 -42.53 18.24
C LYS A 534 32.46 -41.24 18.55
N ASP A 535 32.36 -40.90 19.83
CA ASP A 535 31.67 -39.69 20.32
C ASP A 535 32.62 -38.85 21.21
N ALA A 536 32.46 -37.53 21.20
CA ALA A 536 33.22 -36.63 22.07
C ALA A 536 32.36 -35.51 22.65
N ILE A 537 32.58 -35.15 23.91
CA ILE A 537 31.88 -34.07 24.62
C ILE A 537 32.91 -33.10 25.20
N THR A 538 32.90 -31.86 24.72
CA THR A 538 33.69 -30.75 25.24
C THR A 538 32.80 -29.87 26.12
N GLN A 539 33.22 -29.61 27.36
CA GLN A 539 32.52 -28.73 28.30
C GLN A 539 33.30 -27.43 28.49
N PHE A 540 32.57 -26.31 28.53
CA PHE A 540 33.13 -24.97 28.65
C PHE A 540 32.76 -24.33 29.99
N ASN A 541 33.68 -23.53 30.52
CA ASN A 541 33.49 -22.81 31.78
C ASN A 541 32.57 -21.57 31.59
N GLY A 542 32.32 -20.81 32.66
CA GLY A 542 31.48 -19.60 32.58
C GLY A 542 32.10 -18.40 31.86
N ALA A 543 33.41 -18.41 31.59
CA ALA A 543 34.09 -17.40 30.78
C ALA A 543 34.01 -17.70 29.28
N GLY A 544 33.88 -18.98 28.90
CA GLY A 544 33.86 -19.47 27.53
C GLY A 544 35.04 -20.37 27.16
N ASP A 545 35.96 -20.64 28.10
CA ASP A 545 37.15 -21.46 27.86
C ASP A 545 36.82 -22.95 28.00
N ILE A 546 37.58 -23.81 27.32
CA ILE A 546 37.46 -25.27 27.47
C ILE A 546 37.87 -25.67 28.89
N GLN A 547 37.00 -26.40 29.58
CA GLN A 547 37.25 -26.95 30.92
C GLN A 547 37.69 -28.42 30.86
N SER A 548 36.97 -29.22 30.08
CA SER A 548 37.28 -30.65 29.92
C SER A 548 36.70 -31.19 28.62
N MET A 549 37.29 -32.28 28.15
CA MET A 549 36.83 -33.05 27.01
C MET A 549 36.78 -34.52 27.41
N SER A 550 35.68 -35.22 27.10
CA SER A 550 35.56 -36.67 27.27
C SER A 550 35.29 -37.30 25.90
N VAL A 551 36.09 -38.28 25.53
CA VAL A 551 36.00 -39.03 24.26
C VAL A 551 35.66 -40.47 24.61
N TYR A 552 34.70 -41.03 23.89
CA TYR A 552 34.06 -42.31 24.19
C TYR A 552 34.20 -43.27 23.02
N GLU A 553 34.54 -44.53 23.33
CA GLU A 553 34.77 -45.65 22.41
C GLU A 553 35.83 -45.39 21.32
N ASN A 554 36.83 -46.28 21.24
CA ASN A 554 37.92 -46.23 20.26
C ASN A 554 38.70 -44.90 20.28
N GLY A 555 39.08 -44.46 21.50
CA GLY A 555 39.84 -43.23 21.69
C GLY A 555 41.27 -43.33 21.16
N GLU A 556 41.57 -42.64 20.06
CA GLU A 556 42.91 -42.53 19.47
C GLU A 556 43.42 -41.08 19.66
N THR A 557 44.70 -40.89 20.00
CA THR A 557 45.30 -39.54 20.04
C THR A 557 46.76 -39.49 19.62
N VAL A 558 47.10 -38.46 18.85
CA VAL A 558 48.47 -37.99 18.65
C VAL A 558 48.60 -36.65 19.36
N TYR A 559 49.36 -36.58 20.45
CA TYR A 559 49.50 -35.39 21.29
C TYR A 559 50.96 -34.96 21.45
N TYR A 560 51.24 -33.71 21.12
CA TYR A 560 52.56 -33.09 21.20
C TYR A 560 52.73 -32.40 22.57
N ALA A 561 53.66 -32.90 23.38
CA ALA A 561 53.92 -32.34 24.70
C ALA A 561 54.92 -31.19 24.64
N LEU A 562 54.58 -30.07 25.30
CA LEU A 562 55.41 -28.87 25.45
C LEU A 562 56.05 -28.81 26.84
N ASP A 563 57.20 -28.13 26.95
CA ASP A 563 57.80 -27.75 28.23
C ASP A 563 57.31 -26.37 28.74
N GLU A 564 57.82 -25.91 29.88
CA GLU A 564 57.48 -24.61 30.48
C GLU A 564 57.92 -23.38 29.63
N ALA A 565 58.64 -23.61 28.53
CA ALA A 565 59.07 -22.58 27.57
C ALA A 565 58.43 -22.77 26.18
N ASP A 566 57.30 -23.49 26.12
CA ASP A 566 56.52 -23.81 24.91
C ASP A 566 57.32 -24.58 23.84
N ARG A 567 58.33 -25.38 24.23
CA ARG A 567 59.14 -26.18 23.31
C ARG A 567 58.65 -27.63 23.25
N TYR A 568 58.50 -28.16 22.03
CA TYR A 568 58.14 -29.55 21.80
C TYR A 568 59.19 -30.54 22.36
N MET A 569 58.77 -31.37 23.31
CA MET A 569 59.63 -32.38 23.95
C MET A 569 59.53 -33.76 23.27
N LEU A 570 58.29 -34.20 23.04
CA LEU A 570 57.95 -35.54 22.57
C LEU A 570 56.53 -35.55 21.98
N VAL A 571 56.22 -36.59 21.21
CA VAL A 571 54.86 -36.87 20.76
C VAL A 571 54.41 -38.23 21.27
N ASN A 572 53.19 -38.26 21.82
CA ASN A 572 52.52 -39.46 22.31
C ASN A 572 51.49 -39.91 21.28
N ASP A 573 51.56 -41.17 20.87
CA ASP A 573 50.62 -41.86 20.00
C ASP A 573 49.93 -42.95 20.83
N ILE A 574 48.62 -42.81 21.07
CA ILE A 574 47.90 -43.58 22.10
C ILE A 574 46.54 -44.07 21.62
N ASP A 575 46.33 -45.39 21.67
CA ASP A 575 45.02 -46.06 21.59
C ASP A 575 44.47 -46.32 22.99
N CYS A 576 43.17 -46.12 23.21
CA CYS A 576 42.48 -46.46 24.45
C CYS A 576 40.99 -46.74 24.22
N GLN A 577 40.28 -47.16 25.28
CA GLN A 577 38.83 -47.33 25.18
C GLN A 577 38.13 -45.97 25.19
N ASP A 578 38.35 -45.20 26.26
CA ASP A 578 37.83 -43.85 26.46
C ASP A 578 38.97 -42.96 27.00
N MET A 579 38.90 -41.65 26.79
CA MET A 579 39.83 -40.69 27.39
C MET A 579 39.14 -39.44 27.93
N ARG A 580 39.73 -38.83 28.95
CA ARG A 580 39.29 -37.53 29.48
C ARG A 580 40.45 -36.56 29.63
N LEU A 581 40.34 -35.43 28.93
CA LEU A 581 41.28 -34.33 28.96
C LEU A 581 40.78 -33.23 29.90
N TYR A 582 41.70 -32.61 30.63
CA TYR A 582 41.46 -31.49 31.53
C TYR A 582 42.33 -30.31 31.10
N PHE A 583 41.70 -29.13 30.99
CA PHE A 583 42.32 -27.93 30.46
C PHE A 583 42.43 -26.86 31.56
N ALA A 584 43.47 -26.04 31.49
CA ALA A 584 43.57 -24.75 32.17
C ALA A 584 44.51 -23.84 31.36
N ASP A 585 44.30 -22.53 31.41
CA ASP A 585 45.06 -21.55 30.63
C ASP A 585 45.04 -21.86 29.11
N ASN A 586 43.93 -22.40 28.61
CA ASN A 586 43.75 -22.94 27.26
C ASN A 586 44.73 -24.04 26.82
N GLN A 587 45.46 -24.64 27.76
CA GLN A 587 46.38 -25.75 27.53
C GLN A 587 45.89 -27.05 28.20
N ILE A 588 46.24 -28.20 27.63
CA ILE A 588 45.96 -29.51 28.25
C ILE A 588 46.90 -29.69 29.45
N LYS A 589 46.33 -29.75 30.66
CA LYS A 589 47.11 -29.99 31.90
C LYS A 589 47.16 -31.47 32.28
N ARG A 590 46.18 -32.28 31.88
CA ARG A 590 46.12 -33.72 32.18
C ARG A 590 45.23 -34.47 31.19
N ILE A 591 45.68 -35.65 30.77
CA ILE A 591 44.87 -36.63 30.05
C ILE A 591 44.79 -37.91 30.89
N ASN A 592 43.57 -38.41 31.09
CA ASN A 592 43.29 -39.69 31.73
C ASN A 592 42.82 -40.68 30.67
N TYR A 593 43.61 -41.73 30.40
CA TYR A 593 43.22 -42.84 29.53
C TYR A 593 42.54 -43.95 30.32
N LEU A 594 41.46 -44.52 29.79
CA LEU A 594 40.65 -45.55 30.44
C LEU A 594 40.69 -46.87 29.66
N GLY A 595 40.42 -47.97 30.37
CA GLY A 595 40.55 -49.32 29.83
C GLY A 595 41.99 -49.85 29.89
N LYS A 596 42.50 -50.34 28.77
CA LYS A 596 43.89 -50.83 28.62
C LYS A 596 44.59 -50.03 27.50
N PRO A 597 45.12 -48.83 27.79
CA PRO A 597 45.73 -48.01 26.76
C PRO A 597 47.01 -48.65 26.21
N SER A 598 47.19 -48.56 24.89
CA SER A 598 48.45 -48.80 24.20
C SER A 598 49.08 -47.45 23.90
N ALA A 599 50.31 -47.21 24.34
CA ALA A 599 50.96 -45.91 24.22
C ALA A 599 52.38 -46.05 23.66
N VAL A 600 52.67 -45.32 22.60
CA VAL A 600 54.01 -45.18 22.02
C VAL A 600 54.45 -43.73 22.16
N VAL A 601 55.68 -43.53 22.66
CA VAL A 601 56.25 -42.20 22.90
C VAL A 601 57.45 -42.03 22.00
N TYR A 602 57.37 -41.07 21.08
CA TYR A 602 58.45 -40.76 20.14
C TYR A 602 59.16 -39.45 20.53
N PRO A 603 60.50 -39.46 20.66
CA PRO A 603 61.28 -38.23 20.68
C PRO A 603 61.15 -37.48 19.34
N MET A 604 61.13 -36.15 19.38
CA MET A 604 60.88 -35.27 18.21
C MET A 604 61.87 -35.43 17.02
N HIS A 605 62.93 -36.21 17.16
CA HIS A 605 63.91 -36.46 16.09
C HIS A 605 63.85 -37.90 15.53
N GLN A 606 62.91 -38.73 15.99
CA GLN A 606 62.86 -40.17 15.67
C GLN A 606 61.65 -40.59 14.83
N VAL A 607 60.75 -39.65 14.50
CA VAL A 607 59.52 -39.92 13.74
C VAL A 607 59.32 -38.83 12.67
N ASP A 608 58.77 -39.20 11.50
CA ASP A 608 58.34 -38.22 10.51
C ASP A 608 56.94 -37.69 10.88
N HIS A 609 56.95 -36.53 11.54
CA HIS A 609 55.75 -35.82 11.99
C HIS A 609 54.72 -35.55 10.88
N LYS A 610 55.13 -35.46 9.60
CA LYS A 610 54.18 -35.27 8.49
C LYS A 610 53.36 -36.52 8.21
N THR A 611 53.88 -37.69 8.55
CA THR A 611 53.21 -39.00 8.38
C THR A 611 52.46 -39.46 9.62
N LEU A 612 52.68 -38.82 10.78
CA LEU A 612 52.06 -39.17 12.06
C LEU A 612 50.62 -38.63 12.14
N GLN A 613 49.73 -39.25 11.36
CA GLN A 613 48.32 -38.86 11.21
C GLN A 613 47.40 -40.05 11.55
N LEU A 614 46.38 -39.81 12.38
CA LEU A 614 45.36 -40.81 12.67
C LEU A 614 44.49 -41.07 11.44
N ASN A 615 43.97 -42.28 11.29
CA ASN A 615 43.09 -42.61 10.18
C ASN A 615 41.80 -41.76 10.23
N GLY A 616 41.53 -41.01 9.15
CA GLY A 616 40.48 -40.01 9.06
C GLY A 616 40.94 -38.56 9.25
N PHE A 617 42.23 -38.31 9.50
CA PHE A 617 42.78 -36.96 9.63
C PHE A 617 42.47 -36.08 8.41
N GLN A 618 41.90 -34.91 8.68
CA GLN A 618 41.67 -33.85 7.70
C GLN A 618 41.89 -32.48 8.35
N TRP A 619 42.79 -31.67 7.80
CA TRP A 619 42.95 -30.27 8.19
C TRP A 619 42.31 -29.38 7.13
N LEU A 620 41.18 -28.76 7.48
CA LEU A 620 40.26 -28.08 6.56
C LEU A 620 40.38 -26.55 6.66
N ASP A 621 41.48 -26.04 7.18
CA ASP A 621 41.76 -24.60 7.39
C ASP A 621 41.53 -23.72 6.14
N SER A 622 41.80 -24.25 4.95
CA SER A 622 41.53 -23.58 3.67
C SER A 622 40.04 -23.34 3.35
N LEU A 623 39.13 -23.97 4.09
CA LEU A 623 37.68 -23.73 4.04
C LEU A 623 37.20 -22.83 5.18
N GLN A 624 38.02 -22.57 6.20
CA GLN A 624 37.64 -21.77 7.35
C GLN A 624 37.55 -20.30 6.95
N ILE A 625 36.34 -19.75 7.00
CA ILE A 625 36.06 -18.34 6.73
C ILE A 625 36.76 -17.48 7.79
N LYS A 626 37.87 -16.83 7.44
CA LYS A 626 38.72 -16.08 8.38
C LYS A 626 38.17 -14.68 8.68
N THR A 627 37.38 -14.10 7.77
CA THR A 627 36.89 -12.72 7.92
C THR A 627 35.43 -12.52 7.52
N LYS A 628 34.80 -11.47 8.07
CA LYS A 628 33.47 -11.02 7.63
C LYS A 628 33.43 -10.58 6.14
N TYR A 629 34.56 -10.14 5.59
CA TYR A 629 34.63 -9.67 4.20
C TYR A 629 34.58 -10.86 3.23
N GLU A 630 35.33 -11.91 3.55
CA GLU A 630 35.28 -13.22 2.90
C GLU A 630 33.88 -13.84 3.00
N PHE A 631 33.29 -13.88 4.21
CA PHE A 631 31.91 -14.35 4.41
C PHE A 631 30.91 -13.63 3.49
N LEU A 632 31.00 -12.30 3.42
CA LEU A 632 30.10 -11.47 2.62
C LEU A 632 30.45 -11.45 1.12
N GLY A 633 31.56 -12.04 0.70
CA GLY A 633 32.02 -12.03 -0.70
C GLY A 633 32.45 -10.65 -1.21
N ILE A 634 32.88 -9.76 -0.30
CA ILE A 634 33.27 -8.37 -0.61
C ILE A 634 34.77 -8.16 -0.38
N PRO A 635 35.43 -7.26 -1.13
CA PRO A 635 36.84 -6.96 -0.91
C PRO A 635 37.06 -6.38 0.49
N ALA A 636 38.10 -6.87 1.18
CA ALA A 636 38.56 -6.28 2.43
C ALA A 636 39.00 -4.82 2.22
N PRO A 637 38.76 -3.91 3.18
CA PRO A 637 39.14 -2.52 3.05
C PRO A 637 40.67 -2.40 2.96
N ILE A 638 41.14 -1.58 2.01
CA ILE A 638 42.56 -1.26 1.88
C ILE A 638 42.97 -0.41 3.08
N VAL A 639 43.73 -1.00 4.00
CA VAL A 639 44.35 -0.27 5.10
C VAL A 639 45.51 0.55 4.53
N LEU A 640 45.28 1.85 4.35
CA LEU A 640 46.35 2.81 4.06
C LEU A 640 47.14 3.05 5.34
N ILE A 641 48.26 2.35 5.50
CA ILE A 641 49.22 2.60 6.59
C ILE A 641 49.88 3.95 6.32
N ASP A 642 49.64 4.92 7.19
CA ASP A 642 50.27 6.25 7.08
C ASP A 642 51.74 6.13 7.49
N SER A 643 52.67 6.43 6.59
CA SER A 643 54.09 6.06 6.72
C SER A 643 54.88 6.88 7.76
N ASN A 644 54.20 7.66 8.59
CA ASN A 644 54.77 8.58 9.57
C ASN A 644 54.62 8.12 11.04
N SER A 645 54.05 6.93 11.28
CA SER A 645 53.91 6.37 12.64
C SER A 645 54.73 5.08 12.87
N ILE A 646 55.87 4.92 12.19
CA ILE A 646 56.81 3.81 12.41
C ILE A 646 57.97 4.34 13.27
N SER A 647 58.17 3.73 14.44
CA SER A 647 59.33 4.00 15.30
C SER A 647 60.56 3.21 14.80
N PRO A 648 61.81 3.67 15.01
CA PRO A 648 62.97 3.11 14.28
C PRO A 648 63.35 1.65 14.60
N ILE A 649 62.71 1.01 15.57
CA ILE A 649 63.13 -0.30 16.12
C ILE A 649 62.62 -1.49 15.27
N ASP A 650 61.50 -1.34 14.56
CA ASP A 650 60.91 -2.42 13.74
C ASP A 650 61.56 -2.59 12.36
N SER A 651 62.69 -1.91 12.11
CA SER A 651 63.36 -1.90 10.80
C SER A 651 64.29 -3.11 10.54
N LEU A 652 64.54 -3.95 11.56
CA LEU A 652 65.45 -5.11 11.47
C LEU A 652 64.77 -6.46 11.21
N SER A 653 63.46 -6.58 11.44
CA SER A 653 62.69 -7.82 11.21
C SER A 653 62.16 -7.97 9.77
N ILE A 654 62.19 -6.89 8.98
CA ILE A 654 61.72 -6.88 7.58
C ILE A 654 62.84 -7.26 6.60
N SER A 655 64.12 -7.05 6.97
CA SER A 655 65.26 -7.38 6.12
C SER A 655 65.50 -8.89 5.93
N GLU A 656 65.18 -9.73 6.92
CA GLU A 656 65.43 -11.18 6.83
C GLU A 656 64.41 -11.94 5.97
N GLN A 657 63.20 -11.40 5.77
CA GLN A 657 62.18 -12.06 4.94
C GLN A 657 62.36 -11.86 3.42
N ILE A 658 63.24 -10.94 2.98
CA ILE A 658 63.41 -10.63 1.55
C ILE A 658 64.48 -11.51 0.87
N ASP A 659 65.48 -12.00 1.61
CA ASP A 659 66.57 -12.83 1.05
C ASP A 659 66.19 -14.31 0.78
N SER A 660 64.97 -14.73 1.15
CA SER A 660 64.52 -16.12 0.96
C SER A 660 63.79 -16.42 -0.37
N ILE A 661 63.60 -15.41 -1.24
CA ILE A 661 62.92 -15.57 -2.54
C ILE A 661 63.84 -15.23 -3.72
N VAL A 662 64.99 -15.92 -3.82
CA VAL A 662 65.77 -16.03 -5.07
C VAL A 662 66.32 -17.43 -5.26
N THR A 663 65.87 -18.13 -6.30
CA THR A 663 66.63 -19.19 -7.00
C THR A 663 66.64 -18.89 -8.51
N PRO A 664 67.77 -19.03 -9.24
CA PRO A 664 67.90 -18.54 -10.61
C PRO A 664 67.97 -19.63 -11.71
N LEU A 665 67.95 -19.18 -12.99
CA LEU A 665 68.14 -19.90 -14.27
C LEU A 665 66.99 -20.85 -14.71
N ASP A 666 66.65 -21.03 -16.00
CA ASP A 666 66.80 -20.23 -17.25
C ASP A 666 65.79 -20.85 -18.29
N SER A 667 65.57 -20.44 -19.56
CA SER A 667 66.25 -19.51 -20.46
C SER A 667 65.33 -19.01 -21.61
N SER A 668 65.91 -18.15 -22.47
CA SER A 668 65.56 -17.97 -23.90
C SER A 668 64.38 -17.06 -24.33
N GLN A 669 64.79 -15.82 -24.63
CA GLN A 669 64.56 -15.09 -25.89
C GLN A 669 63.45 -14.01 -26.00
N THR A 670 63.92 -12.76 -25.81
CA THR A 670 63.79 -11.61 -26.76
C THR A 670 62.40 -10.94 -26.95
N LEU A 671 62.25 -9.63 -27.13
CA LEU A 671 63.21 -8.51 -27.10
C LEU A 671 62.49 -7.18 -26.77
N ASN A 672 63.27 -6.21 -26.28
CA ASN A 672 63.12 -4.76 -26.47
C ASN A 672 61.96 -3.97 -25.82
N LYS A 673 62.38 -3.22 -24.77
CA LYS A 673 62.44 -1.73 -24.72
C LYS A 673 61.10 -0.97 -24.83
N SER A 674 60.78 0.01 -23.99
CA SER A 674 61.46 0.74 -22.89
C SER A 674 60.66 2.04 -22.71
N ASN A 675 60.82 2.69 -21.57
CA ASN A 675 60.62 4.14 -21.39
C ASN A 675 59.18 4.71 -21.39
N LYS A 676 58.87 5.72 -20.56
CA LYS A 676 59.45 6.12 -19.26
C LYS A 676 58.52 7.16 -18.60
N LEU A 677 58.39 7.07 -17.28
CA LEU A 677 58.30 8.18 -16.32
C LEU A 677 57.26 9.33 -16.51
N LYS A 678 56.52 9.54 -15.40
CA LYS A 678 56.27 10.83 -14.70
C LYS A 678 55.13 11.78 -15.13
N SER A 679 54.05 11.68 -14.34
CA SER A 679 53.62 12.71 -13.36
C SER A 679 53.60 14.21 -13.75
N LYS A 680 52.44 14.85 -13.58
CA LYS A 680 52.11 15.63 -12.36
C LYS A 680 50.65 16.10 -12.33
N LYS A 681 50.12 16.28 -11.11
CA LYS A 681 48.89 17.06 -10.81
C LYS A 681 49.08 18.55 -11.18
N ILE A 682 48.00 19.29 -11.45
CA ILE A 682 47.53 20.44 -10.63
C ILE A 682 46.28 21.17 -11.23
N ILE A 683 45.21 21.18 -10.41
CA ILE A 683 44.21 22.25 -10.12
C ILE A 683 43.30 22.88 -11.22
N LYS A 684 41.99 22.82 -10.93
CA LYS A 684 40.83 23.75 -11.12
C LYS A 684 41.10 25.08 -11.90
N SER A 685 40.16 25.67 -12.66
CA SER A 685 38.71 25.85 -12.38
C SER A 685 37.88 26.36 -13.58
N ASN A 686 36.55 26.27 -13.46
CA ASN A 686 35.45 27.08 -14.06
C ASN A 686 35.50 27.55 -15.54
N THR A 687 34.50 27.16 -16.35
CA THR A 687 33.35 28.05 -16.75
C THR A 687 32.35 27.33 -17.68
N ASN A 688 31.07 27.69 -17.57
CA ASN A 688 29.92 27.32 -18.43
C ASN A 688 29.41 28.61 -19.13
N PRO A 689 28.42 28.61 -20.06
CA PRO A 689 28.00 27.67 -21.13
C PRO A 689 27.95 28.48 -22.49
N PRO A 690 26.98 28.41 -23.47
CA PRO A 690 25.93 27.42 -23.84
C PRO A 690 25.73 27.12 -25.36
N ILE A 691 24.83 26.14 -25.68
CA ILE A 691 23.98 26.01 -26.92
C ILE A 691 24.72 25.72 -28.27
N LYS A 692 24.44 24.65 -29.06
CA LYS A 692 23.18 24.41 -29.82
C LYS A 692 23.08 22.99 -30.46
N SER A 693 21.82 22.54 -30.60
CA SER A 693 21.22 21.41 -31.33
C SER A 693 21.89 20.76 -32.57
N SER A 694 21.64 19.45 -32.76
CA SER A 694 20.84 18.94 -33.90
C SER A 694 20.45 17.45 -33.77
N THR A 695 19.18 17.12 -33.98
CA THR A 695 18.67 15.78 -34.35
C THR A 695 19.01 15.45 -35.82
N PRO A 696 18.90 14.19 -36.27
CA PRO A 696 17.75 13.88 -37.13
C PRO A 696 17.19 12.45 -37.07
N ASN A 697 15.88 12.38 -37.28
CA ASN A 697 15.07 11.30 -37.88
C ASN A 697 13.79 12.02 -38.41
N PRO A 698 12.86 11.44 -39.22
CA PRO A 698 12.82 10.12 -39.85
C PRO A 698 12.34 10.13 -41.33
N LYS A 699 12.16 8.93 -41.93
CA LYS A 699 11.01 8.46 -42.76
C LYS A 699 11.37 7.08 -43.38
N LYS A 700 10.57 6.02 -43.21
CA LYS A 700 9.36 5.63 -43.99
C LYS A 700 9.70 5.29 -45.47
N ASP A 701 9.21 4.20 -46.08
CA ASP A 701 7.92 3.51 -45.85
C ASP A 701 7.86 2.02 -46.32
N ASN A 702 6.88 1.29 -45.77
CA ASN A 702 6.01 0.27 -46.40
C ASN A 702 6.52 -1.09 -46.99
N SER A 703 6.29 -2.14 -46.17
CA SER A 703 5.18 -3.11 -46.34
C SER A 703 5.36 -4.49 -47.03
N ALA A 704 4.71 -5.46 -46.38
CA ALA A 704 3.84 -6.52 -46.96
C ALA A 704 4.34 -7.98 -47.19
N ILE A 705 3.97 -8.84 -46.21
CA ILE A 705 3.24 -10.12 -46.38
C ILE A 705 3.89 -11.25 -47.23
N ARG A 706 4.34 -12.35 -46.58
CA ARG A 706 3.70 -13.69 -46.72
C ARG A 706 4.13 -14.76 -45.70
N LYS A 707 3.15 -15.61 -45.38
CA LYS A 707 3.17 -16.79 -44.50
C LYS A 707 4.09 -17.92 -45.01
N SER A 708 4.73 -18.68 -44.11
CA SER A 708 4.63 -20.16 -44.16
C SER A 708 5.06 -20.91 -42.89
N LYS A 709 4.17 -21.81 -42.48
CA LYS A 709 4.31 -22.93 -41.52
C LYS A 709 5.69 -23.63 -41.51
N LYS A 710 6.11 -24.10 -40.32
CA LYS A 710 6.49 -25.51 -40.13
C LYS A 710 6.11 -25.99 -38.72
N ARG A 711 5.35 -27.10 -38.64
CA ARG A 711 4.88 -27.74 -37.42
C ARG A 711 5.11 -29.25 -37.57
N SER A 712 6.02 -29.83 -36.81
CA SER A 712 6.26 -31.28 -36.77
C SER A 712 7.17 -31.66 -35.60
N LYS A 713 6.96 -32.77 -34.86
CA LYS A 713 5.78 -33.64 -34.62
C LYS A 713 6.24 -34.76 -33.66
N LEU A 714 5.31 -35.39 -32.92
CA LEU A 714 5.45 -36.73 -32.27
C LEU A 714 6.40 -36.84 -31.04
N LYS A 715 6.15 -37.68 -30.01
CA LYS A 715 4.94 -38.44 -29.62
C LYS A 715 4.95 -38.94 -28.16
N LYS A 716 3.76 -38.93 -27.55
CA LYS A 716 3.24 -39.63 -26.35
C LYS A 716 3.94 -40.92 -25.83
N LYS A 717 4.08 -41.01 -24.50
CA LYS A 717 3.50 -42.01 -23.53
C LYS A 717 3.91 -41.54 -22.11
N LYS A 718 3.21 -41.81 -21.00
CA LYS A 718 2.12 -42.76 -20.65
C LYS A 718 1.18 -42.11 -19.61
N GLN A 719 0.08 -42.78 -19.23
CA GLN A 719 -1.02 -42.24 -18.42
C GLN A 719 -1.32 -43.16 -17.21
N GLN A 720 -1.81 -42.57 -16.11
CA GLN A 720 -2.55 -43.16 -14.97
C GLN A 720 -1.98 -44.35 -14.18
N ALA A 721 -1.97 -44.17 -12.85
CA ALA A 721 -2.60 -45.10 -11.89
C ALA A 721 -3.06 -44.30 -10.67
N GLU A 722 -4.33 -44.45 -10.27
CA GLU A 722 -4.84 -44.00 -8.96
C GLU A 722 -4.59 -45.11 -7.92
N ARG A 723 -4.12 -44.71 -6.73
CA ARG A 723 -4.37 -45.39 -5.46
C ARG A 723 -3.96 -44.52 -4.29
#